data_AF-A0A0P1P6H3-F1
#
_entry.id   AF-A0A0P1P6H3-F1
#
_cell.length_a   1.000
_cell.length_b   1.000
_cell.length_c   1.000
_cell.angle_alpha   90.00
_cell.angle_beta   90.00
_cell.angle_gamma   90.00
#
_symmetry.space_group_name_H-M   'P 1'
#
loop_
_entity.id
_entity.type
_entity.pdbx_description
1 polymer ?
#
loop_
_entity_poly.entity_id
_entity_poly.type
_entity_poly.pdbx_seq_one_letter_code
_entity_poly.pdbx_strand_id
1 'polypeptide(L)'
;MIKKFLAVMFLGIVFVSKLFSQSNAECFSCHDDKTLTMERHGKIISLYVDPKKFENSTHGALSCVDCHIGFNPEEIPHKGKIEPVDCSPCHSMEVSGFKSSKHSLKLKCASCHGGIHEIVKVSRDIFVNKCSSCHKKEFEDFRTSVHFSFNKGADCIACHGSHSIKFASSDVCLRCHSDKKIVHEHQEFVLKYKESIHAKYINCSDCHTGHKVLKASDPNSTVARANIGRTCEKCHKQVALNYFESEHGKAFLSGFKSAPTCTDCHGEHDIMKVTSSESKISRANEIKVCLKCHLDDPDVRSRMTHTSAFIASYEKSIHGRLYHSGNQDAAVCSDCHGAHEMMKASDPNSRVYKFNVVSTCGNCHVKISNEFKESIHGVALAKGNLDSPTCTDCHGEHLILEPTDPRSPVAPRNVALQLCSKCHASVKLAEKYGLPSDKFRTFTDSYHGLNVRLGNVEAANCASCHGVHDILPSSDPRSSIHKANLVKTCGQCHPGANENFVKGRIHVTVASTDEKIIYWVSTIYIVLIVSVVGSMFVHNLLDWIRKTIDKYRQRHTKLAHPPNELPRKTNLYLRMTLEERIQHFALVISFFTLVITGFMLAFPDAWWVVGIRNLGGEAIFKYRGLIHRIAAVILVLDSIYHLYYIIFTKRGREFIRDIMFRMQDIRDMVQVLKYNLGISKTKPKFGRFNYIEKSEYWALIWGTVVMTVTGIVLWFENHFMGWFSKTFVDVCNTIHYFEAWLAFLAIIVWHIYYVIFNPDVYPMNFAWLTGYLTEEEMEKEHPLELERIKLQEIKKGEMV
;
A
#
# COMPACT_ATOMS: atom_id res chain seq x y z
N MET A 1 -42.82 -67.71 -49.19
CA MET A 1 -44.17 -67.77 -49.81
C MET A 1 -44.10 -67.00 -51.11
N ILE A 2 -43.83 -67.70 -52.22
CA ILE A 2 -44.85 -68.23 -53.16
C ILE A 2 -45.32 -67.11 -54.10
N LYS A 3 -44.68 -67.01 -55.28
CA LYS A 3 -45.15 -67.45 -56.62
C LYS A 3 -45.91 -66.31 -57.33
N LYS A 4 -45.38 -65.73 -58.43
CA LYS A 4 -45.50 -66.22 -59.82
C LYS A 4 -46.90 -66.75 -60.15
N PHE A 5 -47.62 -66.06 -61.05
CA PHE A 5 -48.38 -66.57 -62.22
C PHE A 5 -49.38 -65.48 -62.65
N LEU A 6 -49.25 -64.85 -63.83
CA LEU A 6 -49.75 -65.34 -65.14
C LEU A 6 -51.19 -65.90 -65.08
N ALA A 7 -52.17 -65.10 -65.48
CA ALA A 7 -53.41 -65.52 -66.14
C ALA A 7 -54.06 -64.27 -66.77
N VAL A 8 -53.86 -64.02 -68.07
CA VAL A 8 -54.75 -64.44 -69.17
C VAL A 8 -55.77 -63.36 -69.51
N MET A 9 -55.61 -62.85 -70.74
CA MET A 9 -56.60 -62.12 -71.52
C MET A 9 -57.98 -62.78 -71.46
N PHE A 10 -59.05 -61.99 -71.34
CA PHE A 10 -60.08 -61.87 -72.39
C PHE A 10 -61.17 -60.85 -72.00
N LEU A 11 -61.48 -59.98 -72.97
CA LEU A 11 -62.71 -59.20 -73.15
C LEU A 11 -63.22 -58.29 -72.03
N GLY A 12 -63.11 -56.98 -72.29
CA GLY A 12 -63.86 -55.95 -71.58
C GLY A 12 -63.75 -54.60 -72.28
N ILE A 13 -64.39 -54.49 -73.44
CA ILE A 13 -64.97 -53.26 -74.03
C ILE A 13 -64.13 -51.99 -73.93
N VAL A 14 -63.63 -51.59 -75.10
CA VAL A 14 -63.31 -50.22 -75.50
C VAL A 14 -64.48 -49.30 -75.10
N PHE A 15 -64.28 -48.50 -74.06
CA PHE A 15 -64.96 -47.21 -73.91
C PHE A 15 -63.87 -46.15 -73.75
N VAL A 16 -63.42 -45.66 -74.90
CA VAL A 16 -62.66 -44.42 -75.00
C VAL A 16 -63.61 -43.29 -74.62
N SER A 17 -63.56 -42.87 -73.36
CA SER A 17 -64.00 -41.53 -73.01
C SER A 17 -62.97 -40.56 -73.59
N LYS A 18 -63.32 -39.93 -74.72
CA LYS A 18 -62.60 -38.75 -75.23
C LYS A 18 -62.60 -37.69 -74.12
N LEU A 19 -61.49 -37.55 -73.40
CA LEU A 19 -61.13 -36.28 -72.78
C LEU A 19 -60.52 -35.44 -73.88
N PHE A 20 -61.31 -34.53 -74.44
CA PHE A 20 -60.81 -33.48 -75.31
C PHE A 20 -59.84 -32.62 -74.49
N SER A 21 -58.56 -32.62 -74.86
CA SER A 21 -57.69 -31.49 -74.55
C SER A 21 -58.18 -30.34 -75.43
N GLN A 22 -58.84 -29.35 -74.82
CA GLN A 22 -59.17 -28.10 -75.52
C GLN A 22 -57.86 -27.39 -75.85
N SER A 23 -57.65 -27.09 -77.13
CA SER A 23 -56.46 -26.36 -77.57
C SER A 23 -56.59 -24.88 -77.23
N ASN A 24 -55.49 -24.21 -76.90
CA ASN A 24 -55.49 -22.76 -76.60
C ASN A 24 -56.08 -21.91 -77.75
N ALA A 25 -56.04 -22.41 -78.99
CA ALA A 25 -56.61 -21.74 -80.15
C ALA A 25 -58.13 -21.49 -80.01
N GLU A 26 -58.85 -22.37 -79.31
CA GLU A 26 -60.29 -22.20 -79.05
C GLU A 26 -60.54 -21.05 -78.09
N CYS A 27 -59.71 -20.91 -77.05
CA CYS A 27 -59.79 -19.79 -76.11
C CYS A 27 -59.40 -18.46 -76.78
N PHE A 28 -58.33 -18.45 -77.57
CA PHE A 28 -57.85 -17.25 -78.26
C PHE A 28 -58.81 -16.74 -79.34
N SER A 29 -59.69 -17.58 -79.88
CA SER A 29 -60.72 -17.17 -80.85
C SER A 29 -61.60 -16.01 -80.36
N CYS A 30 -61.76 -15.88 -79.04
CA CYS A 30 -62.44 -14.74 -78.42
C CYS A 30 -61.49 -13.88 -77.56
N HIS A 31 -60.52 -14.48 -76.87
CA HIS A 31 -59.66 -13.77 -75.91
C HIS A 31 -58.47 -13.00 -76.52
N ASP A 32 -58.21 -13.08 -77.83
CA ASP A 32 -57.25 -12.21 -78.54
C ASP A 32 -57.89 -10.87 -79.01
N ASP A 33 -59.17 -10.61 -78.69
CA ASP A 33 -59.78 -9.31 -78.98
C ASP A 33 -59.46 -8.27 -77.89
N LYS A 34 -58.72 -7.21 -78.26
CA LYS A 34 -58.33 -6.10 -77.37
C LYS A 34 -59.52 -5.31 -76.83
N THR A 35 -60.68 -5.39 -77.47
CA THR A 35 -61.91 -4.69 -77.06
C THR A 35 -62.75 -5.52 -76.08
N LEU A 36 -62.42 -6.80 -75.88
CA LEU A 36 -63.16 -7.68 -74.99
C LEU A 36 -63.03 -7.24 -73.53
N THR A 37 -64.16 -6.93 -72.92
CA THR A 37 -64.25 -6.48 -71.54
C THR A 37 -65.43 -7.11 -70.81
N MET A 38 -65.36 -7.15 -69.49
CA MET A 38 -66.51 -7.47 -68.63
C MET A 38 -66.57 -6.51 -67.45
N GLU A 39 -67.77 -6.27 -66.94
CA GLU A 39 -67.94 -5.54 -65.69
C GLU A 39 -67.80 -6.48 -64.50
N ARG A 40 -66.89 -6.17 -63.57
CA ARG A 40 -66.68 -6.93 -62.34
C ARG A 40 -66.56 -5.97 -61.16
N HIS A 41 -67.52 -6.07 -60.23
CA HIS A 41 -67.62 -5.20 -59.05
C HIS A 41 -67.58 -3.68 -59.41
N GLY A 42 -68.37 -3.26 -60.41
CA GLY A 42 -68.49 -1.85 -60.81
C GLY A 42 -67.28 -1.30 -61.59
N LYS A 43 -66.37 -2.16 -62.06
CA LYS A 43 -65.23 -1.79 -62.90
C LYS A 43 -65.23 -2.61 -64.19
N ILE A 44 -65.03 -1.94 -65.32
CA ILE A 44 -64.79 -2.58 -66.61
C ILE A 44 -63.36 -3.13 -66.60
N ILE A 45 -63.21 -4.45 -66.74
CA ILE A 45 -61.93 -5.15 -66.83
C ILE A 45 -61.77 -5.75 -68.23
N SER A 46 -60.57 -5.64 -68.79
CA SER A 46 -60.25 -6.30 -70.07
C SER A 46 -60.07 -7.80 -69.86
N LEU A 47 -60.58 -8.59 -70.80
CA LEU A 47 -60.40 -10.04 -70.88
C LEU A 47 -59.41 -10.46 -71.96
N TYR A 48 -58.72 -9.49 -72.55
CA TYR A 48 -57.72 -9.69 -73.59
C TYR A 48 -56.48 -10.44 -73.07
N VAL A 49 -56.01 -11.38 -73.86
CA VAL A 49 -54.76 -12.12 -73.70
C VAL A 49 -54.03 -12.10 -75.04
N ASP A 50 -52.78 -11.63 -75.06
CA ASP A 50 -51.93 -11.63 -76.26
C ASP A 50 -51.35 -13.05 -76.49
N PRO A 51 -51.77 -13.77 -77.54
CA PRO A 51 -51.35 -15.16 -77.77
C PRO A 51 -49.83 -15.28 -77.93
N LYS A 52 -49.20 -14.32 -78.63
CA LYS A 52 -47.74 -14.36 -78.86
C LYS A 52 -46.96 -14.19 -77.58
N LYS A 53 -47.45 -13.35 -76.65
CA LYS A 53 -46.79 -13.18 -75.35
C LYS A 53 -46.98 -14.39 -74.44
N PHE A 54 -48.15 -15.03 -74.49
CA PHE A 54 -48.40 -16.25 -73.73
C PHE A 54 -47.56 -17.42 -74.24
N GLU A 55 -47.52 -17.64 -75.56
CA GLU A 55 -46.73 -18.70 -76.19
C GLU A 55 -45.22 -18.56 -75.92
N ASN A 56 -44.72 -17.32 -75.84
CA ASN A 56 -43.32 -17.03 -75.50
C ASN A 56 -43.05 -17.02 -73.97
N SER A 57 -44.08 -17.19 -73.14
CA SER A 57 -43.93 -17.27 -71.69
C SER A 57 -43.34 -18.61 -71.26
N THR A 58 -42.90 -18.72 -70.01
CA THR A 58 -42.39 -20.00 -69.46
C THR A 58 -43.48 -21.08 -69.40
N HIS A 59 -44.75 -20.70 -69.48
CA HIS A 59 -45.90 -21.60 -69.50
C HIS A 59 -46.58 -21.69 -70.88
N GLY A 60 -45.95 -21.19 -71.94
CA GLY A 60 -46.57 -21.19 -73.28
C GLY A 60 -46.91 -22.57 -73.85
N ALA A 61 -46.33 -23.63 -73.27
CA ALA A 61 -46.65 -25.03 -73.60
C ALA A 61 -47.87 -25.60 -72.83
N LEU A 62 -48.42 -24.87 -71.85
CA LEU A 62 -49.60 -25.28 -71.08
C LEU A 62 -50.90 -24.82 -71.75
N SER A 63 -51.98 -25.55 -71.52
CA SER A 63 -53.32 -25.16 -71.93
C SER A 63 -53.93 -24.14 -70.96
N CYS A 64 -54.81 -23.25 -71.42
CA CYS A 64 -55.46 -22.23 -70.59
C CYS A 64 -56.21 -22.83 -69.39
N VAL A 65 -56.84 -24.00 -69.59
CA VAL A 65 -57.57 -24.76 -68.56
C VAL A 65 -56.68 -25.45 -67.53
N ASP A 66 -55.37 -25.55 -67.78
CA ASP A 66 -54.42 -26.06 -66.79
C ASP A 66 -54.23 -25.08 -65.62
N CYS A 67 -54.47 -23.79 -65.87
CA CYS A 67 -54.39 -22.72 -64.87
C CYS A 67 -55.77 -22.16 -64.48
N HIS A 68 -56.72 -22.11 -65.42
CA HIS A 68 -58.08 -21.65 -65.18
C HIS A 68 -59.01 -22.83 -64.93
N ILE A 69 -59.44 -22.96 -63.68
CA ILE A 69 -60.34 -24.03 -63.21
C ILE A 69 -61.63 -23.44 -62.62
N GLY A 70 -62.62 -24.29 -62.39
CA GLY A 70 -63.90 -23.90 -61.75
C GLY A 70 -64.93 -23.28 -62.68
N PHE A 71 -64.76 -23.41 -64.00
CA PHE A 71 -65.74 -22.99 -65.00
C PHE A 71 -65.94 -24.08 -66.06
N ASN A 72 -67.09 -24.05 -66.75
CA ASN A 72 -67.35 -24.90 -67.91
C ASN A 72 -66.95 -24.15 -69.20
N PRO A 73 -65.92 -24.61 -69.94
CA PRO A 73 -65.48 -23.95 -71.16
C PRO A 73 -66.50 -23.99 -72.31
N GLU A 74 -67.46 -24.92 -72.28
CA GLU A 74 -68.49 -25.05 -73.33
C GLU A 74 -69.65 -24.04 -73.17
N GLU A 75 -69.77 -23.39 -72.00
CA GLU A 75 -70.79 -22.37 -71.76
C GLU A 75 -70.23 -20.98 -72.10
N ILE A 76 -70.60 -20.38 -73.24
CA ILE A 76 -70.14 -19.05 -73.66
C ILE A 76 -71.32 -18.05 -73.67
N PRO A 77 -71.25 -16.89 -72.99
CA PRO A 77 -70.18 -16.45 -72.09
C PRO A 77 -70.10 -17.31 -70.82
N HIS A 78 -68.89 -17.60 -70.35
CA HIS A 78 -68.66 -18.43 -69.16
C HIS A 78 -69.34 -17.81 -67.93
N LYS A 79 -70.48 -18.38 -67.49
CA LYS A 79 -71.27 -17.85 -66.36
C LYS A 79 -70.75 -18.27 -64.98
N GLY A 80 -69.85 -19.25 -64.93
CA GLY A 80 -69.21 -19.73 -63.72
C GLY A 80 -68.13 -18.80 -63.17
N LYS A 81 -67.90 -18.83 -61.85
CA LYS A 81 -66.82 -18.08 -61.20
C LYS A 81 -65.49 -18.79 -61.44
N ILE A 82 -64.70 -18.29 -62.39
CA ILE A 82 -63.31 -18.75 -62.59
C ILE A 82 -62.52 -18.51 -61.30
N GLU A 83 -61.92 -19.58 -60.77
CA GLU A 83 -61.10 -19.48 -59.57
C GLU A 83 -59.80 -18.69 -59.86
N PRO A 84 -59.28 -17.93 -58.90
CA PRO A 84 -57.97 -17.32 -59.06
C PRO A 84 -56.90 -18.38 -59.29
N VAL A 85 -56.05 -18.17 -60.29
CA VAL A 85 -54.95 -19.09 -60.63
C VAL A 85 -54.07 -19.35 -59.40
N ASP A 86 -53.95 -20.61 -59.00
CA ASP A 86 -53.05 -21.06 -57.94
C ASP A 86 -51.86 -21.81 -58.54
N CYS A 87 -50.66 -21.28 -58.31
CA CYS A 87 -49.42 -21.90 -58.79
C CYS A 87 -48.93 -23.04 -57.88
N SER A 88 -49.54 -23.23 -56.69
CA SER A 88 -49.10 -24.20 -55.67
C SER A 88 -49.03 -25.66 -56.16
N PRO A 89 -49.94 -26.16 -57.03
CA PRO A 89 -49.89 -27.54 -57.50
C PRO A 89 -48.60 -27.92 -58.24
N CYS A 90 -47.97 -26.97 -58.93
CA CYS A 90 -46.73 -27.20 -59.69
C CYS A 90 -45.49 -26.55 -59.02
N HIS A 91 -45.67 -25.45 -58.28
CA HIS A 91 -44.60 -24.67 -57.63
C HIS A 91 -44.75 -24.65 -56.10
N SER A 92 -45.01 -25.81 -55.50
CA SER A 92 -45.36 -25.93 -54.08
C SER A 92 -44.30 -25.31 -53.14
N MET A 93 -43.01 -25.47 -53.47
CA MET A 93 -41.90 -24.92 -52.67
C MET A 93 -41.79 -23.40 -52.79
N GLU A 94 -41.81 -22.86 -54.01
CA GLU A 94 -41.68 -21.42 -54.26
C GLU A 94 -42.89 -20.67 -53.73
N VAL A 95 -44.10 -21.23 -53.89
CA VAL A 95 -45.34 -20.61 -53.39
C VAL A 95 -45.38 -20.64 -51.86
N SER A 96 -44.96 -21.73 -51.22
CA SER A 96 -44.82 -21.79 -49.76
C SER A 96 -43.80 -20.75 -49.26
N GLY A 97 -42.65 -20.66 -49.92
CA GLY A 97 -41.63 -19.65 -49.65
C GLY A 97 -42.17 -18.22 -49.76
N PHE A 98 -42.88 -17.91 -50.85
CA PHE A 98 -43.45 -16.59 -51.09
C PHE A 98 -44.52 -16.24 -50.06
N LYS A 99 -45.42 -17.17 -49.77
CA LYS A 99 -46.46 -17.01 -48.73
C LYS A 99 -45.85 -16.67 -47.36
N SER A 100 -44.69 -17.25 -47.03
CA SER A 100 -43.96 -16.93 -45.78
C SER A 100 -43.30 -15.54 -45.75
N SER A 101 -43.15 -14.88 -46.90
CA SER A 101 -42.56 -13.54 -46.98
C SER A 101 -43.57 -12.43 -46.66
N LYS A 102 -43.10 -11.25 -46.25
CA LYS A 102 -43.97 -10.08 -46.07
C LYS A 102 -44.53 -9.53 -47.39
N HIS A 103 -43.91 -9.89 -48.52
CA HIS A 103 -44.36 -9.48 -49.84
C HIS A 103 -45.66 -10.15 -50.26
N SER A 104 -46.01 -11.33 -49.72
CA SER A 104 -47.27 -12.02 -50.03
C SER A 104 -48.53 -11.24 -49.64
N LEU A 105 -48.41 -10.30 -48.69
CA LEU A 105 -49.53 -9.48 -48.22
C LEU A 105 -49.97 -8.44 -49.25
N LYS A 106 -49.09 -8.01 -50.16
CA LYS A 106 -49.35 -6.90 -51.09
C LYS A 106 -48.94 -7.18 -52.55
N LEU A 107 -48.09 -8.17 -52.79
CA LEU A 107 -47.60 -8.54 -54.11
C LEU A 107 -48.08 -9.94 -54.49
N LYS A 108 -48.10 -10.20 -55.80
CA LYS A 108 -48.36 -11.52 -56.38
C LYS A 108 -47.07 -12.03 -57.04
N CYS A 109 -46.97 -13.33 -57.35
CA CYS A 109 -45.81 -13.89 -58.05
C CYS A 109 -45.51 -13.13 -59.37
N ALA A 110 -46.57 -12.79 -60.11
CA ALA A 110 -46.54 -11.94 -61.29
C ALA A 110 -45.86 -10.57 -61.06
N SER A 111 -45.98 -9.96 -59.87
CA SER A 111 -45.34 -8.67 -59.57
C SER A 111 -43.81 -8.69 -59.74
N CYS A 112 -43.20 -9.87 -59.61
CA CYS A 112 -41.76 -10.06 -59.83
C CYS A 112 -41.44 -10.80 -61.14
N HIS A 113 -42.36 -11.62 -61.65
CA HIS A 113 -42.16 -12.49 -62.83
C HIS A 113 -42.79 -11.99 -64.14
N GLY A 114 -43.47 -10.84 -64.16
CA GLY A 114 -44.20 -10.31 -65.31
C GLY A 114 -45.72 -10.51 -65.20
N GLY A 115 -46.51 -10.18 -66.21
CA GLY A 115 -47.96 -10.43 -66.19
C GLY A 115 -48.30 -11.92 -66.07
N ILE A 116 -49.50 -12.24 -65.56
CA ILE A 116 -49.92 -13.64 -65.29
C ILE A 116 -50.00 -14.51 -66.56
N HIS A 117 -50.20 -13.90 -67.72
CA HIS A 117 -50.19 -14.54 -69.04
C HIS A 117 -48.89 -14.30 -69.83
N GLU A 118 -47.88 -13.68 -69.21
CA GLU A 118 -46.57 -13.41 -69.81
C GLU A 118 -45.46 -13.69 -68.77
N ILE A 119 -45.67 -14.71 -67.91
CA ILE A 119 -44.75 -15.08 -66.83
C ILE A 119 -43.42 -15.52 -67.44
N VAL A 120 -42.34 -14.89 -67.00
CA VAL A 120 -40.97 -15.21 -67.42
C VAL A 120 -40.10 -15.64 -66.25
N LYS A 121 -39.10 -16.48 -66.56
CA LYS A 121 -37.97 -16.71 -65.67
C LYS A 121 -37.13 -15.44 -65.59
N VAL A 122 -37.06 -14.83 -64.41
CA VAL A 122 -36.34 -13.58 -64.18
C VAL A 122 -34.89 -13.92 -63.83
N SER A 123 -33.92 -13.33 -64.54
CA SER A 123 -32.51 -13.48 -64.19
C SER A 123 -32.20 -12.79 -62.86
N ARG A 124 -31.11 -13.21 -62.20
CA ARG A 124 -30.70 -12.66 -60.90
C ARG A 124 -30.54 -11.13 -60.93
N ASP A 125 -29.95 -10.59 -62.00
CA ASP A 125 -29.72 -9.15 -62.15
C ASP A 125 -31.02 -8.36 -62.34
N ILE A 126 -31.94 -8.89 -63.16
CA ILE A 126 -33.25 -8.26 -63.38
C ILE A 126 -34.06 -8.27 -62.08
N PHE A 127 -33.94 -9.35 -61.28
CA PHE A 127 -34.64 -9.47 -60.01
C PHE A 127 -34.14 -8.46 -58.97
N VAL A 128 -32.81 -8.27 -58.84
CA VAL A 128 -32.22 -7.25 -57.96
C VAL A 128 -32.65 -5.84 -58.38
N ASN A 129 -32.67 -5.55 -59.68
CA ASN A 129 -33.16 -4.27 -60.20
C ASN A 129 -34.64 -4.04 -59.86
N LYS A 130 -35.47 -5.10 -59.89
CA LYS A 130 -36.87 -5.00 -59.48
C LYS A 130 -37.02 -4.62 -58.01
N CYS A 131 -36.19 -5.18 -57.11
CA CYS A 131 -36.16 -4.78 -55.71
C CYS A 131 -35.84 -3.28 -55.56
N SER A 132 -34.85 -2.77 -56.29
CA SER A 132 -34.44 -1.36 -56.21
C SER A 132 -35.53 -0.37 -56.63
N SER A 133 -36.46 -0.77 -57.50
CA SER A 133 -37.56 0.10 -57.94
C SER A 133 -38.52 0.48 -56.80
N CYS A 134 -38.64 -0.38 -55.79
CA CYS A 134 -39.44 -0.17 -54.58
C CYS A 134 -38.58 0.19 -53.35
N HIS A 135 -37.36 -0.35 -53.25
CA HIS A 135 -36.43 -0.17 -52.12
C HIS A 135 -35.24 0.72 -52.50
N LYS A 136 -35.54 1.91 -53.03
CA LYS A 136 -34.52 2.83 -53.56
C LYS A 136 -33.49 3.23 -52.52
N LYS A 137 -33.94 3.57 -51.31
CA LYS A 137 -33.05 4.02 -50.23
C LYS A 137 -32.10 2.92 -49.78
N GLU A 138 -32.63 1.74 -49.49
CA GLU A 138 -31.86 0.58 -49.05
C GLU A 138 -30.83 0.18 -50.10
N PHE A 139 -31.19 0.32 -51.38
CA PHE A 139 -30.29 0.04 -52.49
C PHE A 139 -29.14 1.06 -52.61
N GLU A 140 -29.40 2.35 -52.43
CA GLU A 140 -28.32 3.35 -52.37
C GLU A 140 -27.40 3.13 -51.15
N ASP A 141 -27.99 2.83 -50.00
CA ASP A 141 -27.23 2.48 -48.79
C ASP A 141 -26.33 1.25 -49.05
N PHE A 142 -26.87 0.22 -49.70
CA PHE A 142 -26.13 -0.98 -50.10
C PHE A 142 -24.99 -0.69 -51.07
N ARG A 143 -25.21 0.17 -52.06
CA ARG A 143 -24.17 0.57 -53.03
C ARG A 143 -22.95 1.21 -52.38
N THR A 144 -23.16 1.93 -51.28
CA THR A 144 -22.07 2.55 -50.52
C THR A 144 -21.43 1.60 -49.50
N SER A 145 -21.95 0.38 -49.34
CA SER A 145 -21.42 -0.60 -48.41
C SER A 145 -20.17 -1.31 -48.95
N VAL A 146 -19.41 -1.89 -48.03
CA VAL A 146 -18.29 -2.76 -48.37
C VAL A 146 -18.74 -3.99 -49.16
N HIS A 147 -19.96 -4.49 -48.93
CA HIS A 147 -20.47 -5.68 -49.61
C HIS A 147 -20.73 -5.46 -51.11
N PHE A 148 -21.02 -4.22 -51.52
CA PHE A 148 -21.18 -3.88 -52.93
C PHE A 148 -19.83 -3.72 -53.65
N SER A 149 -18.87 -3.05 -53.00
CA SER A 149 -17.58 -2.68 -53.60
C SER A 149 -16.70 -3.88 -53.96
N PHE A 150 -16.81 -5.00 -53.24
CA PHE A 150 -15.96 -6.17 -53.43
C PHE A 150 -16.51 -7.22 -54.41
N ASN A 151 -17.75 -7.06 -54.90
CA ASN A 151 -18.43 -7.87 -55.93
C ASN A 151 -18.12 -9.39 -55.93
N LYS A 152 -18.26 -10.05 -54.77
CA LYS A 152 -18.09 -11.51 -54.57
C LYS A 152 -19.41 -12.21 -54.24
N GLY A 153 -20.49 -11.87 -54.93
CA GLY A 153 -21.79 -12.56 -54.78
C GLY A 153 -22.66 -12.14 -53.59
N ALA A 154 -22.31 -11.04 -52.90
CA ALA A 154 -23.20 -10.41 -51.94
C ALA A 154 -24.15 -9.43 -52.67
N ASP A 155 -25.43 -9.77 -52.69
CA ASP A 155 -26.50 -8.94 -53.27
C ASP A 155 -27.79 -9.08 -52.43
N CYS A 156 -28.86 -8.38 -52.85
CA CYS A 156 -30.13 -8.40 -52.14
C CYS A 156 -30.69 -9.82 -51.94
N ILE A 157 -30.52 -10.70 -52.93
CA ILE A 157 -31.03 -12.08 -52.89
C ILE A 157 -30.17 -12.96 -51.99
N ALA A 158 -28.86 -12.77 -51.97
CA ALA A 158 -27.96 -13.48 -51.07
C ALA A 158 -28.30 -13.17 -49.60
N CYS A 159 -28.66 -11.92 -49.30
CA CYS A 159 -29.00 -11.49 -47.95
C CYS A 159 -30.44 -11.77 -47.54
N HIS A 160 -31.40 -11.60 -48.46
CA HIS A 160 -32.83 -11.68 -48.13
C HIS A 160 -33.50 -12.96 -48.65
N GLY A 161 -32.94 -13.64 -49.64
CA GLY A 161 -33.59 -14.73 -50.38
C GLY A 161 -34.35 -14.23 -51.62
N SER A 162 -34.72 -15.14 -52.52
CA SER A 162 -35.43 -14.82 -53.77
C SER A 162 -36.95 -14.96 -53.61
N HIS A 163 -37.42 -16.17 -53.30
CA HIS A 163 -38.85 -16.48 -53.14
C HIS A 163 -39.29 -16.51 -51.68
N SER A 164 -38.38 -16.71 -50.74
CA SER A 164 -38.63 -16.65 -49.29
C SER A 164 -37.93 -15.44 -48.65
N ILE A 165 -38.29 -14.24 -49.14
CA ILE A 165 -37.67 -12.97 -48.72
C ILE A 165 -37.85 -12.75 -47.21
N LYS A 166 -36.74 -12.75 -46.46
CA LYS A 166 -36.65 -12.58 -45.01
C LYS A 166 -35.83 -11.35 -44.64
N PHE A 167 -35.99 -10.88 -43.41
CA PHE A 167 -35.04 -9.92 -42.84
C PHE A 167 -33.69 -10.59 -42.61
N ALA A 168 -32.61 -9.87 -42.89
CA ALA A 168 -31.27 -10.38 -42.68
C ALA A 168 -30.99 -10.50 -41.18
N SER A 169 -30.71 -11.72 -40.71
CA SER A 169 -30.20 -11.99 -39.36
C SER A 169 -28.67 -12.15 -39.40
N SER A 170 -28.04 -12.22 -38.23
CA SER A 170 -26.62 -12.57 -38.11
C SER A 170 -26.28 -13.88 -38.84
N ASP A 171 -27.18 -14.86 -38.86
CA ASP A 171 -26.94 -16.15 -39.54
C ASP A 171 -26.65 -15.97 -41.03
N VAL A 172 -27.30 -15.00 -41.66
CA VAL A 172 -27.08 -14.72 -43.08
C VAL A 172 -25.67 -14.18 -43.31
N CYS A 173 -25.23 -13.26 -42.45
CA CYS A 173 -23.87 -12.72 -42.49
C CYS A 173 -22.85 -13.85 -42.26
N LEU A 174 -23.10 -14.69 -41.26
CA LEU A 174 -22.22 -15.79 -40.87
C LEU A 174 -22.10 -16.86 -41.95
N ARG A 175 -23.10 -17.11 -42.81
CA ARG A 175 -22.95 -18.05 -43.93
C ARG A 175 -21.77 -17.69 -44.84
N CYS A 176 -21.66 -16.42 -45.22
CA CYS A 176 -20.57 -15.95 -46.07
C CYS A 176 -19.27 -15.75 -45.27
N HIS A 177 -19.34 -15.16 -44.08
CA HIS A 177 -18.14 -14.90 -43.27
C HIS A 177 -17.54 -16.15 -42.60
N SER A 178 -18.27 -17.27 -42.57
CA SER A 178 -17.75 -18.57 -42.12
C SER A 178 -17.16 -19.42 -43.24
N ASP A 179 -17.34 -19.03 -44.50
CA ASP A 179 -16.81 -19.76 -45.64
C ASP A 179 -15.49 -19.15 -46.10
N LYS A 180 -14.40 -19.90 -45.88
CA LYS A 180 -13.04 -19.54 -46.31
C LYS A 180 -12.94 -19.27 -47.80
N LYS A 181 -13.85 -19.81 -48.63
CA LYS A 181 -13.86 -19.59 -50.08
C LYS A 181 -14.50 -18.25 -50.48
N ILE A 182 -15.31 -17.67 -49.60
CA ILE A 182 -16.06 -16.43 -49.86
C ILE A 182 -15.34 -15.25 -49.21
N VAL A 183 -14.92 -15.41 -47.95
CA VAL A 183 -14.20 -14.37 -47.18
C VAL A 183 -12.91 -14.96 -46.61
N HIS A 184 -11.77 -14.55 -47.17
CA HIS A 184 -10.45 -15.02 -46.72
C HIS A 184 -9.89 -14.19 -45.55
N GLU A 185 -10.22 -12.89 -45.47
CA GLU A 185 -9.70 -11.96 -44.47
C GLU A 185 -10.73 -11.74 -43.34
N HIS A 186 -10.27 -11.63 -42.09
CA HIS A 186 -11.09 -11.34 -40.90
C HIS A 186 -12.15 -12.38 -40.48
N GLN A 187 -12.15 -13.58 -41.09
CA GLN A 187 -13.09 -14.64 -40.76
C GLN A 187 -13.06 -15.07 -39.28
N GLU A 188 -11.87 -15.39 -38.75
CA GLU A 188 -11.74 -15.86 -37.36
C GLU A 188 -12.26 -14.82 -36.37
N PHE A 189 -11.99 -13.55 -36.66
CA PHE A 189 -12.47 -12.43 -35.86
C PHE A 189 -13.99 -12.32 -35.83
N VAL A 190 -14.67 -12.45 -36.98
CA VAL A 190 -16.13 -12.41 -37.06
C VAL A 190 -16.76 -13.64 -36.39
N LEU A 191 -16.11 -14.81 -36.47
CA LEU A 191 -16.63 -16.04 -35.86
C LEU A 191 -16.66 -15.99 -34.33
N LYS A 192 -15.76 -15.22 -33.69
CA LYS A 192 -15.80 -14.99 -32.24
C LYS A 192 -17.12 -14.39 -31.76
N TYR A 193 -17.85 -13.70 -32.65
CA TYR A 193 -19.19 -13.20 -32.36
C TYR A 193 -20.10 -14.28 -31.79
N LYS A 194 -20.02 -15.52 -32.30
CA LYS A 194 -20.86 -16.64 -31.85
C LYS A 194 -20.64 -17.01 -30.38
N GLU A 195 -19.45 -16.73 -29.86
CA GLU A 195 -19.07 -17.02 -28.48
C GLU A 195 -19.36 -15.83 -27.56
N SER A 196 -19.56 -14.63 -28.13
CA SER A 196 -19.87 -13.42 -27.37
C SER A 196 -21.24 -13.48 -26.67
N ILE A 197 -21.38 -12.70 -25.59
CA ILE A 197 -22.67 -12.56 -24.89
C ILE A 197 -23.75 -11.91 -25.77
N HIS A 198 -23.34 -11.16 -26.79
CA HIS A 198 -24.24 -10.47 -27.72
C HIS A 198 -24.87 -11.41 -28.75
N ALA A 199 -24.24 -12.55 -29.07
CA ALA A 199 -24.72 -13.50 -30.08
C ALA A 199 -26.17 -13.95 -29.84
N LYS A 200 -26.57 -14.03 -28.57
CA LYS A 200 -27.89 -14.52 -28.16
C LYS A 200 -29.01 -13.50 -28.34
N TYR A 201 -28.70 -12.20 -28.31
CA TYR A 201 -29.72 -11.15 -28.19
C TYR A 201 -29.63 -10.06 -29.26
N ILE A 202 -28.49 -9.94 -29.93
CA ILE A 202 -28.17 -8.85 -30.84
C ILE A 202 -27.90 -9.44 -32.23
N ASN A 203 -28.18 -8.68 -33.28
CA ASN A 203 -27.79 -8.99 -34.63
C ASN A 203 -26.58 -8.14 -35.06
N CYS A 204 -25.82 -8.63 -36.04
CA CYS A 204 -24.72 -7.85 -36.62
C CYS A 204 -25.18 -6.44 -37.06
N SER A 205 -26.42 -6.32 -37.54
CA SER A 205 -27.04 -5.06 -37.99
C SER A 205 -27.40 -4.05 -36.89
N ASP A 206 -27.34 -4.45 -35.62
CA ASP A 206 -27.60 -3.55 -34.51
C ASP A 206 -26.34 -2.73 -34.17
N CYS A 207 -25.17 -3.33 -34.38
CA CYS A 207 -23.86 -2.69 -34.26
C CYS A 207 -23.39 -2.10 -35.59
N HIS A 208 -23.52 -2.84 -36.68
CA HIS A 208 -23.21 -2.39 -38.04
C HIS A 208 -24.45 -1.87 -38.73
N THR A 209 -24.34 -0.84 -39.56
CA THR A 209 -25.45 -0.37 -40.39
C THR A 209 -25.82 -1.43 -41.44
N GLY A 210 -26.90 -2.19 -41.23
CA GLY A 210 -27.23 -3.42 -41.98
C GLY A 210 -27.11 -3.35 -43.52
N HIS A 211 -27.76 -2.37 -44.16
CA HIS A 211 -27.58 -2.16 -45.61
C HIS A 211 -26.36 -1.30 -45.94
N LYS A 212 -25.84 -0.50 -45.02
CA LYS A 212 -24.69 0.38 -45.23
C LYS A 212 -23.49 -0.05 -44.39
N VAL A 213 -23.03 -1.28 -44.52
CA VAL A 213 -21.90 -1.76 -43.71
C VAL A 213 -20.63 -1.08 -44.20
N LEU A 214 -19.98 -0.29 -43.33
CA LEU A 214 -18.75 0.44 -43.62
C LEU A 214 -17.56 -0.18 -42.86
N LYS A 215 -16.35 0.03 -43.36
CA LYS A 215 -15.12 -0.37 -42.66
C LYS A 215 -15.02 0.36 -41.33
N ALA A 216 -14.45 -0.26 -40.30
CA ALA A 216 -14.24 0.39 -39.00
C ALA A 216 -13.30 1.61 -39.08
N SER A 217 -12.46 1.70 -40.12
CA SER A 217 -11.62 2.86 -40.40
C SER A 217 -12.37 4.05 -41.01
N ASP A 218 -13.60 3.85 -41.50
CA ASP A 218 -14.43 4.93 -42.04
C ASP A 218 -15.04 5.75 -40.90
N PRO A 219 -14.83 7.09 -40.84
CA PRO A 219 -15.40 7.94 -39.81
C PRO A 219 -16.93 7.89 -39.70
N ASN A 220 -17.63 7.54 -40.78
CA ASN A 220 -19.10 7.44 -40.81
C ASN A 220 -19.60 6.06 -40.35
N SER A 221 -18.71 5.10 -40.10
CA SER A 221 -19.09 3.77 -39.61
C SER A 221 -19.59 3.84 -38.17
N THR A 222 -20.68 3.15 -37.86
CA THR A 222 -21.20 3.06 -36.48
C THR A 222 -20.21 2.39 -35.52
N VAL A 223 -19.35 1.51 -36.04
CA VAL A 223 -18.30 0.84 -35.26
C VAL A 223 -16.94 1.51 -35.37
N ALA A 224 -16.86 2.70 -36.00
CA ALA A 224 -15.63 3.48 -35.97
C ALA A 224 -15.26 3.83 -34.52
N ARG A 225 -13.96 3.93 -34.24
CA ARG A 225 -13.46 4.29 -32.89
C ARG A 225 -14.16 5.54 -32.33
N ALA A 226 -14.40 6.55 -33.17
CA ALA A 226 -15.10 7.79 -32.79
C ALA A 226 -16.57 7.59 -32.39
N ASN A 227 -17.23 6.57 -32.95
CA ASN A 227 -18.67 6.34 -32.83
C ASN A 227 -19.03 5.17 -31.90
N ILE A 228 -18.06 4.33 -31.53
CA ILE A 228 -18.31 3.07 -30.81
C ILE A 228 -19.05 3.29 -29.49
N GLY A 229 -18.71 4.33 -28.73
CA GLY A 229 -19.38 4.67 -27.48
C GLY A 229 -20.87 4.98 -27.69
N ARG A 230 -21.22 5.73 -28.75
CA ARG A 230 -22.62 6.01 -29.12
C ARG A 230 -23.35 4.78 -29.63
N THR A 231 -22.64 3.86 -30.28
CA THR A 231 -23.22 2.58 -30.72
C THR A 231 -23.58 1.71 -29.51
N CYS A 232 -22.69 1.60 -28.53
CA CYS A 232 -22.99 0.91 -27.27
C CYS A 232 -24.09 1.62 -26.46
N GLU A 233 -24.13 2.96 -26.47
CA GLU A 233 -25.12 3.79 -25.76
C GLU A 233 -26.57 3.43 -26.12
N LYS A 234 -26.84 3.01 -27.36
CA LYS A 234 -28.18 2.61 -27.82
C LYS A 234 -28.84 1.58 -26.91
N CYS A 235 -28.05 0.68 -26.31
CA CYS A 235 -28.51 -0.35 -25.39
C CYS A 235 -27.97 -0.14 -23.95
N HIS A 236 -26.79 0.45 -23.80
CA HIS A 236 -26.09 0.64 -22.53
C HIS A 236 -26.02 2.12 -22.12
N LYS A 237 -27.15 2.82 -22.18
CA LYS A 237 -27.23 4.28 -21.99
C LYS A 237 -26.54 4.78 -20.72
N GLN A 238 -26.85 4.20 -19.56
CA GLN A 238 -26.26 4.65 -18.30
C GLN A 238 -24.74 4.40 -18.23
N VAL A 239 -24.29 3.25 -18.74
CA VAL A 239 -22.87 2.89 -18.74
C VAL A 239 -22.08 3.83 -19.65
N ALA A 240 -22.65 4.17 -20.82
CA ALA A 240 -22.04 5.13 -21.74
C ALA A 240 -21.94 6.53 -21.11
N LEU A 241 -23.00 6.99 -20.42
CA LEU A 241 -22.97 8.25 -19.68
C LEU A 241 -21.85 8.26 -18.63
N ASN A 242 -21.78 7.23 -17.78
CA ASN A 242 -20.73 7.08 -16.76
C ASN A 242 -19.32 7.13 -17.39
N TYR A 243 -19.13 6.39 -18.50
CA TYR A 243 -17.86 6.40 -19.23
C TYR A 243 -17.51 7.80 -19.77
N PHE A 244 -18.45 8.51 -20.40
CA PHE A 244 -18.18 9.85 -20.94
C PHE A 244 -17.91 10.89 -19.84
N GLU A 245 -18.42 10.69 -18.62
CA GLU A 245 -18.13 11.51 -17.45
C GLU A 245 -16.80 11.16 -16.76
N SER A 246 -16.26 9.96 -16.99
CA SER A 246 -14.94 9.54 -16.50
C SER A 246 -13.80 10.29 -17.16
N GLU A 247 -12.60 10.22 -16.57
CA GLU A 247 -11.41 10.81 -17.17
C GLU A 247 -10.99 10.12 -18.48
N HIS A 248 -11.29 8.82 -18.64
CA HIS A 248 -11.05 8.12 -19.91
C HIS A 248 -11.97 8.65 -21.02
N GLY A 249 -13.26 8.84 -20.74
CA GLY A 249 -14.21 9.40 -21.70
C GLY A 249 -13.91 10.85 -22.04
N LYS A 250 -13.60 11.69 -21.04
CA LYS A 250 -13.16 13.07 -21.27
C LYS A 250 -11.89 13.15 -22.12
N ALA A 251 -10.90 12.31 -21.84
CA ALA A 251 -9.68 12.23 -22.64
C ALA A 251 -9.98 11.82 -24.09
N PHE A 252 -10.85 10.83 -24.27
CA PHE A 252 -11.29 10.40 -25.60
C PHE A 252 -12.00 11.53 -26.36
N LEU A 253 -12.94 12.24 -25.72
CA LEU A 253 -13.65 13.38 -26.31
C LEU A 253 -12.73 14.56 -26.64
N SER A 254 -11.61 14.72 -25.92
CA SER A 254 -10.59 15.72 -26.25
C SER A 254 -9.75 15.39 -27.49
N GLY A 255 -9.98 14.24 -28.12
CA GLY A 255 -9.23 13.76 -29.29
C GLY A 255 -7.91 13.06 -28.93
N PHE A 256 -7.71 12.67 -27.66
CA PHE A 256 -6.50 11.93 -27.26
C PHE A 256 -6.57 10.50 -27.81
N LYS A 257 -5.67 10.19 -28.77
CA LYS A 257 -5.71 8.93 -29.53
C LYS A 257 -5.58 7.68 -28.65
N SER A 258 -4.72 7.73 -27.63
CA SER A 258 -4.48 6.61 -26.71
C SER A 258 -5.51 6.51 -25.58
N ALA A 259 -6.53 7.38 -25.54
CA ALA A 259 -7.63 7.23 -24.59
C ALA A 259 -8.41 5.95 -24.90
N PRO A 260 -8.67 5.06 -23.92
CA PRO A 260 -9.36 3.81 -24.17
C PRO A 260 -10.84 4.03 -24.44
N THR A 261 -11.41 3.23 -25.34
CA THR A 261 -12.82 3.14 -25.71
C THR A 261 -13.44 1.85 -25.18
N CYS A 262 -14.75 1.67 -25.34
CA CYS A 262 -15.46 0.46 -24.88
C CYS A 262 -14.80 -0.84 -25.37
N THR A 263 -14.35 -0.87 -26.63
CA THR A 263 -13.77 -2.07 -27.25
C THR A 263 -12.32 -2.33 -26.83
N ASP A 264 -11.59 -1.30 -26.41
CA ASP A 264 -10.22 -1.47 -25.89
C ASP A 264 -10.21 -2.26 -24.57
N CYS A 265 -11.28 -2.13 -23.78
CA CYS A 265 -11.46 -2.87 -22.52
C CYS A 265 -12.24 -4.17 -22.69
N HIS A 266 -13.43 -4.13 -23.34
CA HIS A 266 -14.34 -5.28 -23.42
C HIS A 266 -14.04 -6.23 -24.58
N GLY A 267 -13.29 -5.79 -25.58
CA GLY A 267 -13.16 -6.49 -26.85
C GLY A 267 -14.19 -6.05 -27.88
N GLU A 268 -14.20 -6.73 -29.03
CA GLU A 268 -15.00 -6.35 -30.20
C GLU A 268 -16.08 -7.40 -30.46
N HIS A 269 -15.81 -8.38 -31.33
CA HIS A 269 -16.70 -9.53 -31.54
C HIS A 269 -16.51 -10.63 -30.47
N ASP A 270 -15.62 -10.43 -29.51
CA ASP A 270 -15.28 -11.37 -28.44
C ASP A 270 -15.72 -10.88 -27.05
N ILE A 271 -16.75 -10.03 -26.98
CA ILE A 271 -17.26 -9.50 -25.72
C ILE A 271 -17.92 -10.62 -24.91
N MET A 272 -17.29 -10.97 -23.79
CA MET A 272 -17.75 -12.00 -22.86
C MET A 272 -18.37 -11.41 -21.60
N LYS A 273 -19.22 -12.19 -20.92
CA LYS A 273 -19.75 -11.81 -19.60
C LYS A 273 -18.60 -11.63 -18.60
N VAL A 274 -18.62 -10.55 -17.82
CA VAL A 274 -17.58 -10.18 -16.82
C VAL A 274 -17.22 -11.32 -15.86
N THR A 275 -18.18 -12.18 -15.53
CA THR A 275 -17.99 -13.32 -14.63
C THR A 275 -17.26 -14.51 -15.28
N SER A 276 -17.02 -14.48 -16.58
CA SER A 276 -16.28 -15.53 -17.30
C SER A 276 -14.79 -15.28 -17.23
N SER A 277 -13.99 -16.34 -17.02
CA SER A 277 -12.53 -16.29 -17.08
C SER A 277 -11.99 -15.78 -18.41
N GLU A 278 -12.73 -16.00 -19.51
CA GLU A 278 -12.34 -15.57 -20.86
C GLU A 278 -12.60 -14.08 -21.13
N SER A 279 -13.31 -13.38 -20.23
CA SER A 279 -13.55 -11.95 -20.39
C SER A 279 -12.28 -11.15 -20.13
N LYS A 280 -11.97 -10.19 -21.01
CA LYS A 280 -10.81 -9.29 -20.85
C LYS A 280 -10.87 -8.47 -19.58
N ILE A 281 -12.08 -8.15 -19.12
CA ILE A 281 -12.35 -7.40 -17.89
C ILE A 281 -12.94 -8.29 -16.80
N SER A 282 -12.70 -9.61 -16.87
CA SER A 282 -12.92 -10.46 -15.71
C SER A 282 -12.04 -9.98 -14.56
N ARG A 283 -12.42 -10.27 -13.31
CA ARG A 283 -11.58 -9.93 -12.15
C ARG A 283 -10.16 -10.44 -12.35
N ALA A 284 -10.01 -11.65 -12.90
CA ALA A 284 -8.74 -12.33 -13.21
C ALA A 284 -7.91 -11.69 -14.36
N ASN A 285 -8.47 -10.80 -15.17
CA ASN A 285 -7.79 -10.20 -16.32
C ASN A 285 -7.71 -8.66 -16.25
N GLU A 286 -8.54 -8.02 -15.42
CA GLU A 286 -8.71 -6.55 -15.35
C GLU A 286 -7.38 -5.83 -15.12
N ILE A 287 -6.58 -6.28 -14.16
CA ILE A 287 -5.29 -5.65 -13.82
C ILE A 287 -4.38 -5.54 -15.05
N LYS A 288 -4.32 -6.60 -15.85
CA LYS A 288 -3.50 -6.62 -17.08
C LYS A 288 -4.01 -5.62 -18.12
N VAL A 289 -5.33 -5.43 -18.22
CA VAL A 289 -5.93 -4.45 -19.13
C VAL A 289 -5.56 -3.02 -18.72
N CYS A 290 -5.68 -2.70 -17.43
CA CYS A 290 -5.31 -1.38 -16.91
C CYS A 290 -3.81 -1.10 -17.09
N LEU A 291 -2.95 -2.04 -16.70
CA LEU A 291 -1.50 -1.87 -16.78
C LEU A 291 -0.99 -1.75 -18.21
N LYS A 292 -1.61 -2.41 -19.19
CA LYS A 292 -1.22 -2.28 -20.60
C LYS A 292 -1.20 -0.82 -21.08
N CYS A 293 -2.10 0.03 -20.59
CA CYS A 293 -2.10 1.45 -20.93
C CYS A 293 -1.29 2.27 -19.90
N HIS A 294 -1.48 2.03 -18.60
CA HIS A 294 -0.88 2.86 -17.56
C HIS A 294 0.62 2.61 -17.31
N LEU A 295 1.13 1.44 -17.71
CA LEU A 295 2.54 1.06 -17.60
C LEU A 295 3.25 1.10 -18.96
N ASP A 296 2.64 0.52 -20.00
CA ASP A 296 3.35 0.29 -21.27
C ASP A 296 3.23 1.46 -22.26
N ASP A 297 2.12 2.21 -22.24
CA ASP A 297 1.88 3.31 -23.20
C ASP A 297 2.59 4.61 -22.76
N PRO A 298 3.59 5.12 -23.51
CA PRO A 298 4.30 6.35 -23.18
C PRO A 298 3.42 7.60 -23.27
N ASP A 299 2.45 7.64 -24.20
CA ASP A 299 1.57 8.79 -24.38
C ASP A 299 0.63 8.93 -23.18
N VAL A 300 0.11 7.80 -22.69
CA VAL A 300 -0.70 7.77 -21.46
C VAL A 300 0.14 8.22 -20.26
N ARG A 301 1.34 7.65 -20.08
CA ARG A 301 2.24 7.99 -18.96
C ARG A 301 2.57 9.48 -18.89
N SER A 302 2.77 10.13 -20.04
CA SER A 302 3.08 11.56 -20.10
C SER A 302 1.98 12.48 -19.53
N ARG A 303 0.75 11.98 -19.43
CA ARG A 303 -0.43 12.74 -18.97
C ARG A 303 -0.88 12.37 -17.55
N MET A 304 -0.22 11.41 -16.91
CA MET A 304 -0.58 10.96 -15.57
C MET A 304 0.15 11.74 -14.48
N THR A 305 -0.53 11.95 -13.36
CA THR A 305 0.05 12.61 -12.18
C THR A 305 1.04 11.72 -11.43
N HIS A 306 0.79 10.41 -11.41
CA HIS A 306 1.60 9.43 -10.67
C HIS A 306 2.47 8.60 -11.62
N THR A 307 3.61 8.14 -11.12
CA THR A 307 4.57 7.36 -11.90
C THR A 307 4.06 5.94 -12.17
N SER A 308 4.52 5.34 -13.26
CA SER A 308 4.17 3.95 -13.58
C SER A 308 4.64 2.96 -12.50
N ALA A 309 5.76 3.24 -11.84
CA ALA A 309 6.25 2.47 -10.71
C ALA A 309 5.31 2.49 -9.50
N PHE A 310 4.63 3.61 -9.25
CA PHE A 310 3.62 3.72 -8.20
C PHE A 310 2.38 2.86 -8.50
N ILE A 311 1.92 2.85 -9.75
CA ILE A 311 0.76 2.04 -10.14
C ILE A 311 1.12 0.54 -10.09
N ALA A 312 2.27 0.18 -10.64
CA ALA A 312 2.77 -1.19 -10.65
C ALA A 312 3.06 -1.74 -9.23
N SER A 313 3.20 -0.88 -8.20
CA SER A 313 3.37 -1.35 -6.84
C SER A 313 2.16 -2.12 -6.31
N TYR A 314 0.98 -1.94 -6.93
CA TYR A 314 -0.25 -2.67 -6.58
C TYR A 314 -0.03 -4.18 -6.62
N GLU A 315 0.72 -4.69 -7.59
CA GLU A 315 1.02 -6.14 -7.68
C GLU A 315 1.75 -6.67 -6.44
N LYS A 316 2.49 -5.80 -5.74
CA LYS A 316 3.23 -6.12 -4.51
C LYS A 316 2.42 -5.86 -3.23
N SER A 317 1.26 -5.22 -3.33
CA SER A 317 0.35 -5.02 -2.21
C SER A 317 -0.24 -6.34 -1.72
N ILE A 318 -0.84 -6.36 -0.52
CA ILE A 318 -1.55 -7.54 -0.03
C ILE A 318 -2.72 -7.93 -0.93
N HIS A 319 -3.46 -6.95 -1.48
CA HIS A 319 -4.55 -7.24 -2.43
C HIS A 319 -4.00 -7.86 -3.72
N GLY A 320 -2.95 -7.28 -4.28
CA GLY A 320 -2.29 -7.82 -5.47
C GLY A 320 -1.72 -9.23 -5.25
N ARG A 321 -1.04 -9.48 -4.12
CA ARG A 321 -0.50 -10.81 -3.79
C ARG A 321 -1.60 -11.85 -3.58
N LEU A 322 -2.65 -11.51 -2.84
CA LEU A 322 -3.80 -12.41 -2.62
C LEU A 322 -4.47 -12.75 -3.95
N TYR A 323 -4.67 -11.75 -4.80
CA TYR A 323 -5.19 -11.93 -6.14
C TYR A 323 -4.35 -12.93 -6.96
N HIS A 324 -3.03 -12.75 -7.04
CA HIS A 324 -2.13 -13.64 -7.77
C HIS A 324 -2.07 -15.06 -7.18
N SER A 325 -2.37 -15.21 -5.87
CA SER A 325 -2.51 -16.52 -5.23
C SER A 325 -3.82 -17.25 -5.57
N GLY A 326 -4.68 -16.66 -6.40
CA GLY A 326 -5.95 -17.22 -6.85
C GLY A 326 -7.17 -16.75 -6.08
N ASN A 327 -7.01 -15.83 -5.11
CA ASN A 327 -8.14 -15.27 -4.36
C ASN A 327 -8.86 -14.19 -5.20
N GLN A 328 -9.99 -14.55 -5.79
CA GLN A 328 -10.80 -13.65 -6.63
C GLN A 328 -11.59 -12.60 -5.82
N ASP A 329 -11.68 -12.75 -4.49
CA ASP A 329 -12.30 -11.78 -3.59
C ASP A 329 -11.36 -10.62 -3.23
N ALA A 330 -10.07 -10.73 -3.59
CA ALA A 330 -9.11 -9.65 -3.42
C ALA A 330 -9.52 -8.43 -4.27
N ALA A 331 -9.34 -7.23 -3.70
CA ALA A 331 -9.73 -5.99 -4.35
C ALA A 331 -8.85 -5.69 -5.57
N VAL A 332 -9.46 -5.42 -6.73
CA VAL A 332 -8.82 -5.02 -7.99
C VAL A 332 -9.01 -3.52 -8.25
N CYS A 333 -8.46 -3.00 -9.35
CA CYS A 333 -8.44 -1.57 -9.65
C CYS A 333 -9.86 -0.95 -9.64
N SER A 334 -10.84 -1.62 -10.24
CA SER A 334 -12.23 -1.15 -10.36
C SER A 334 -12.98 -1.10 -9.03
N ASP A 335 -12.59 -1.90 -8.03
CA ASP A 335 -13.22 -1.85 -6.70
C ASP A 335 -12.92 -0.50 -6.01
N CYS A 336 -11.72 0.04 -6.24
CA CYS A 336 -11.29 1.33 -5.69
C CYS A 336 -11.62 2.51 -6.62
N HIS A 337 -11.38 2.40 -7.91
CA HIS A 337 -11.48 3.51 -8.88
C HIS A 337 -12.82 3.59 -9.62
N GLY A 338 -13.65 2.55 -9.54
CA GLY A 338 -14.83 2.39 -10.41
C GLY A 338 -14.49 1.68 -11.72
N ALA A 339 -15.50 1.14 -12.40
CA ALA A 339 -15.32 0.39 -13.65
C ALA A 339 -15.59 1.25 -14.90
N HIS A 340 -16.52 2.21 -14.79
CA HIS A 340 -16.85 3.16 -15.86
C HIS A 340 -16.81 4.61 -15.39
N GLU A 341 -16.68 4.87 -14.09
CA GLU A 341 -16.71 6.20 -13.45
C GLU A 341 -15.32 6.67 -12.99
N MET A 342 -14.23 6.22 -13.62
CA MET A 342 -12.87 6.50 -13.15
C MET A 342 -12.55 8.00 -13.19
N MET A 343 -12.68 8.65 -12.04
CA MET A 343 -12.49 10.09 -11.83
C MET A 343 -11.19 10.38 -11.07
N LYS A 344 -10.66 11.60 -11.22
CA LYS A 344 -9.48 12.05 -10.47
C LYS A 344 -9.74 12.00 -8.97
N ALA A 345 -8.72 11.72 -8.17
CA ALA A 345 -8.81 11.72 -6.71
C ALA A 345 -9.15 13.10 -6.10
N SER A 346 -9.10 14.18 -6.88
CA SER A 346 -9.54 15.52 -6.48
C SER A 346 -11.03 15.78 -6.76
N ASP A 347 -11.69 14.93 -7.55
CA ASP A 347 -13.12 15.05 -7.86
C ASP A 347 -13.96 14.52 -6.69
N PRO A 348 -14.89 15.29 -6.12
CA PRO A 348 -15.75 14.85 -5.02
C PRO A 348 -16.58 13.58 -5.30
N ASN A 349 -16.87 13.28 -6.57
CA ASN A 349 -17.61 12.09 -6.97
C ASN A 349 -16.71 10.86 -7.13
N SER A 350 -15.38 11.03 -7.08
CA SER A 350 -14.44 9.91 -7.16
C SER A 350 -14.50 9.03 -5.91
N ARG A 351 -14.49 7.72 -6.12
CA ARG A 351 -14.43 6.74 -5.01
C ARG A 351 -13.14 6.86 -4.19
N VAL A 352 -12.05 7.35 -4.79
CA VAL A 352 -10.77 7.58 -4.10
C VAL A 352 -10.60 9.03 -3.60
N TYR A 353 -11.65 9.85 -3.68
CA TYR A 353 -11.65 11.16 -3.05
C TYR A 353 -11.52 11.02 -1.52
N LYS A 354 -10.77 11.92 -0.87
CA LYS A 354 -10.40 11.77 0.55
C LYS A 354 -11.59 11.47 1.47
N PHE A 355 -12.72 12.14 1.29
CA PHE A 355 -13.92 11.89 2.12
C PHE A 355 -14.64 10.57 1.79
N ASN A 356 -14.41 10.00 0.61
CA ASN A 356 -15.01 8.75 0.15
C ASN A 356 -14.13 7.52 0.42
N VAL A 357 -12.83 7.69 0.75
CA VAL A 357 -11.90 6.57 1.02
C VAL A 357 -12.44 5.60 2.06
N VAL A 358 -13.01 6.10 3.16
CA VAL A 358 -13.54 5.26 4.25
C VAL A 358 -14.71 4.39 3.78
N SER A 359 -15.59 4.91 2.92
CA SER A 359 -16.66 4.11 2.30
C SER A 359 -16.13 3.13 1.26
N THR A 360 -15.12 3.53 0.48
CA THR A 360 -14.54 2.68 -0.58
C THR A 360 -13.88 1.43 0.01
N CYS A 361 -13.05 1.60 1.05
CA CYS A 361 -12.50 0.47 1.80
C CYS A 361 -13.61 -0.31 2.54
N GLY A 362 -14.64 0.41 3.01
CA GLY A 362 -15.79 -0.15 3.74
C GLY A 362 -16.68 -1.09 2.93
N ASN A 363 -16.60 -1.09 1.60
CA ASN A 363 -17.34 -2.05 0.75
C ASN A 363 -16.95 -3.50 1.06
N CYS A 364 -15.70 -3.74 1.45
CA CYS A 364 -15.20 -5.06 1.85
C CYS A 364 -14.85 -5.10 3.35
N HIS A 365 -14.31 -4.01 3.91
CA HIS A 365 -13.90 -3.91 5.32
C HIS A 365 -14.97 -3.25 6.19
N VAL A 366 -16.22 -3.73 6.11
CA VAL A 366 -17.40 -3.10 6.75
C VAL A 366 -17.19 -2.87 8.25
N LYS A 367 -16.74 -3.90 8.99
CA LYS A 367 -16.55 -3.83 10.44
C LYS A 367 -15.55 -2.74 10.84
N ILE A 368 -14.37 -2.76 10.22
CA ILE A 368 -13.30 -1.80 10.53
C ILE A 368 -13.67 -0.39 10.09
N SER A 369 -14.37 -0.22 8.96
CA SER A 369 -14.88 1.07 8.51
C SER A 369 -15.86 1.68 9.53
N ASN A 370 -16.72 0.85 10.13
CA ASN A 370 -17.65 1.31 11.16
C ASN A 370 -16.93 1.71 12.45
N GLU A 371 -15.95 0.92 12.92
CA GLU A 371 -15.11 1.28 14.06
C GLU A 371 -14.35 2.60 13.81
N PHE A 372 -13.76 2.76 12.62
CA PHE A 372 -13.05 3.98 12.25
C PHE A 372 -13.94 5.22 12.24
N LYS A 373 -15.18 5.11 11.77
CA LYS A 373 -16.14 6.23 11.76
C LYS A 373 -16.46 6.75 13.16
N GLU A 374 -16.39 5.89 14.18
CA GLU A 374 -16.58 6.29 15.58
C GLU A 374 -15.32 6.91 16.22
N SER A 375 -14.15 6.69 15.64
CA SER A 375 -12.89 7.27 16.13
C SER A 375 -12.87 8.80 16.00
N ILE A 376 -11.97 9.46 16.74
CA ILE A 376 -11.77 10.91 16.67
C ILE A 376 -11.37 11.36 15.26
N HIS A 377 -10.61 10.54 14.53
CA HIS A 377 -10.23 10.83 13.15
C HIS A 377 -11.42 10.69 12.20
N GLY A 378 -12.22 9.63 12.33
CA GLY A 378 -13.42 9.43 11.52
C GLY A 378 -14.47 10.51 11.74
N VAL A 379 -14.72 10.88 13.00
CA VAL A 379 -15.65 11.97 13.36
C VAL A 379 -15.15 13.32 12.84
N ALA A 380 -13.85 13.61 12.94
CA ALA A 380 -13.28 14.84 12.40
C ALA A 380 -13.37 14.89 10.87
N LEU A 381 -13.12 13.77 10.19
CA LEU A 381 -13.23 13.65 8.74
C LEU A 381 -14.69 13.87 8.29
N ALA A 382 -15.66 13.28 8.98
CA ALA A 382 -17.09 13.48 8.71
C ALA A 382 -17.56 14.93 8.90
N LYS A 383 -16.87 15.71 9.76
CA LYS A 383 -17.10 17.15 9.93
C LYS A 383 -16.41 18.02 8.85
N GLY A 384 -15.80 17.41 7.84
CA GLY A 384 -15.13 18.10 6.74
C GLY A 384 -13.68 18.50 7.04
N ASN A 385 -13.04 17.94 8.08
CA ASN A 385 -11.65 18.25 8.37
C ASN A 385 -10.69 17.47 7.44
N LEU A 386 -10.08 18.20 6.49
CA LEU A 386 -9.09 17.66 5.55
C LEU A 386 -7.74 17.30 6.19
N ASP A 387 -7.42 17.81 7.38
CA ASP A 387 -6.20 17.41 8.10
C ASP A 387 -6.37 16.07 8.84
N SER A 388 -7.62 15.58 8.94
CA SER A 388 -7.88 14.27 9.54
C SER A 388 -7.39 13.15 8.62
N PRO A 389 -6.68 12.13 9.14
CA PRO A 389 -6.23 11.01 8.32
C PRO A 389 -7.40 10.11 7.90
N THR A 390 -7.22 9.40 6.79
CA THR A 390 -8.10 8.32 6.29
C THR A 390 -7.36 6.98 6.33
N CYS A 391 -7.99 5.91 5.82
CA CYS A 391 -7.36 4.59 5.72
C CYS A 391 -6.05 4.63 4.93
N THR A 392 -5.97 5.43 3.86
CA THR A 392 -4.78 5.51 2.98
C THR A 392 -3.65 6.34 3.58
N ASP A 393 -3.97 7.31 4.44
CA ASP A 393 -2.97 8.07 5.20
C ASP A 393 -2.18 7.16 6.17
N CYS A 394 -2.81 6.05 6.63
CA CYS A 394 -2.20 5.07 7.51
C CYS A 394 -1.61 3.85 6.78
N HIS A 395 -2.37 3.21 5.89
CA HIS A 395 -1.97 1.96 5.25
C HIS A 395 -1.22 2.15 3.92
N GLY A 396 -1.26 3.36 3.35
CA GLY A 396 -0.88 3.61 1.98
C GLY A 396 -2.00 3.26 0.99
N GLU A 397 -1.67 3.29 -0.30
CA GLU A 397 -2.64 3.16 -1.40
C GLU A 397 -2.30 1.94 -2.27
N HIS A 398 -1.54 2.15 -3.35
CA HIS A 398 -1.14 1.09 -4.27
C HIS A 398 -0.07 0.14 -3.67
N LEU A 399 0.46 0.39 -2.46
CA LEU A 399 1.39 -0.54 -1.79
C LEU A 399 0.94 -0.78 -0.35
N ILE A 400 -0.32 -1.19 -0.17
CA ILE A 400 -0.83 -1.63 1.14
C ILE A 400 -0.14 -2.94 1.51
N LEU A 401 0.61 -2.93 2.61
CA LEU A 401 1.33 -4.08 3.15
C LEU A 401 0.66 -4.60 4.43
N GLU A 402 0.87 -5.87 4.74
CA GLU A 402 0.39 -6.48 5.99
C GLU A 402 1.06 -5.81 7.20
N PRO A 403 0.36 -5.68 8.35
CA PRO A 403 0.95 -5.08 9.56
C PRO A 403 2.18 -5.82 10.11
N THR A 404 2.35 -7.10 9.75
CA THR A 404 3.52 -7.90 10.11
C THR A 404 4.73 -7.63 9.22
N ASP A 405 4.55 -7.03 8.03
CA ASP A 405 5.66 -6.67 7.16
C ASP A 405 6.42 -5.49 7.77
N PRO A 406 7.73 -5.60 8.05
CA PRO A 406 8.49 -4.53 8.67
C PRO A 406 8.55 -3.22 7.85
N ARG A 407 8.24 -3.27 6.54
CA ARG A 407 8.16 -2.11 5.65
C ARG A 407 6.78 -1.43 5.69
N SER A 408 5.77 -2.08 6.28
CA SER A 408 4.44 -1.52 6.40
C SER A 408 4.45 -0.28 7.31
N PRO A 409 3.79 0.83 6.93
CA PRO A 409 3.72 2.01 7.81
C PRO A 409 3.04 1.71 9.16
N VAL A 410 2.14 0.73 9.19
CA VAL A 410 1.41 0.28 10.39
C VAL A 410 2.13 -0.85 11.14
N ALA A 411 3.35 -1.22 10.76
CA ALA A 411 4.13 -2.20 11.51
C ALA A 411 4.44 -1.66 12.92
N PRO A 412 4.48 -2.52 13.98
CA PRO A 412 4.65 -2.06 15.36
C PRO A 412 5.83 -1.09 15.60
N ARG A 413 6.95 -1.29 14.89
CA ARG A 413 8.13 -0.41 14.95
C ARG A 413 7.95 0.96 14.27
N ASN A 414 7.03 1.06 13.30
CA ASN A 414 6.83 2.25 12.47
C ASN A 414 5.69 3.14 13.00
N VAL A 415 4.72 2.57 13.73
CA VAL A 415 3.51 3.29 14.21
C VAL A 415 3.85 4.60 14.91
N ALA A 416 4.68 4.56 15.96
CA ALA A 416 4.94 5.76 16.76
C ALA A 416 5.83 6.78 16.01
N LEU A 417 6.93 6.32 15.41
CA LEU A 417 7.99 7.21 14.93
C LEU A 417 7.83 7.63 13.46
N GLN A 418 7.07 6.89 12.65
CA GLN A 418 6.92 7.16 11.22
C GLN A 418 5.48 7.44 10.81
N LEU A 419 4.49 6.82 11.45
CA LEU A 419 3.09 6.99 11.08
C LEU A 419 2.44 8.14 11.84
N CYS A 420 2.30 8.02 13.16
CA CYS A 420 1.61 9.01 13.98
C CYS A 420 2.39 10.34 14.04
N SER A 421 3.72 10.28 14.05
CA SER A 421 4.61 11.46 14.13
C SER A 421 4.43 12.44 12.99
N LYS A 422 4.08 11.98 11.77
CA LYS A 422 3.86 12.86 10.59
C LYS A 422 2.89 13.99 10.88
N CYS A 423 1.83 13.71 11.65
CA CYS A 423 0.81 14.68 12.03
C CYS A 423 1.01 15.17 13.46
N HIS A 424 1.28 14.28 14.43
CA HIS A 424 1.32 14.63 15.85
C HIS A 424 2.62 15.31 16.30
N ALA A 425 3.71 15.23 15.51
CA ALA A 425 4.93 16.01 15.74
C ALA A 425 4.93 17.35 14.97
N SER A 426 3.91 17.61 14.15
CA SER A 426 3.84 18.82 13.33
C SER A 426 3.47 20.03 14.17
N VAL A 427 4.43 20.94 14.35
CA VAL A 427 4.22 22.23 15.03
C VAL A 427 3.13 23.04 14.33
N LYS A 428 3.12 23.05 12.99
CA LYS A 428 2.12 23.76 12.18
C LYS A 428 0.69 23.27 12.45
N LEU A 429 0.50 21.95 12.54
CA LEU A 429 -0.83 21.39 12.85
C LEU A 429 -1.20 21.67 14.31
N ALA A 430 -0.24 21.51 15.23
CA ALA A 430 -0.47 21.81 16.64
C ALA A 430 -0.93 23.26 16.86
N GLU A 431 -0.24 24.23 16.26
CA GLU A 431 -0.60 25.66 16.32
C GLU A 431 -1.99 25.92 15.72
N LYS A 432 -2.29 25.36 14.53
CA LYS A 432 -3.58 25.53 13.84
C LYS A 432 -4.77 25.12 14.73
N TYR A 433 -4.59 24.09 15.56
CA TYR A 433 -5.62 23.57 16.44
C TYR A 433 -5.47 23.99 17.91
N GLY A 434 -4.53 24.89 18.23
CA GLY A 434 -4.28 25.35 19.60
C GLY A 434 -3.82 24.23 20.55
N LEU A 435 -3.12 23.22 20.02
CA LEU A 435 -2.61 22.08 20.76
C LEU A 435 -1.14 22.29 21.17
N PRO A 436 -0.71 21.76 22.34
CA PRO A 436 0.71 21.78 22.71
C PRO A 436 1.55 20.97 21.70
N SER A 437 2.59 21.59 21.15
CA SER A 437 3.48 20.97 20.15
C SER A 437 4.48 19.98 20.74
N ASP A 438 4.62 19.94 22.06
CA ASP A 438 5.57 19.10 22.78
C ASP A 438 5.00 17.72 23.15
N LYS A 439 3.70 17.45 22.92
CA LYS A 439 3.08 16.18 23.29
C LYS A 439 3.75 14.96 22.65
N PHE A 440 4.11 15.01 21.38
CA PHE A 440 4.85 13.93 20.74
C PHE A 440 6.20 13.70 21.43
N ARG A 441 6.91 14.78 21.75
CA ARG A 441 8.20 14.73 22.44
C ARG A 441 8.09 14.09 23.82
N THR A 442 7.03 14.37 24.58
CA THR A 442 6.80 13.71 25.89
C THR A 442 6.78 12.19 25.78
N PHE A 443 6.24 11.64 24.68
CA PHE A 443 6.23 10.20 24.45
C PHE A 443 7.62 9.72 24.02
N THR A 444 8.26 10.38 23.06
CA THR A 444 9.57 9.93 22.54
C THR A 444 10.69 9.99 23.55
N ASP A 445 10.56 10.85 24.56
CA ASP A 445 11.51 11.00 25.67
C ASP A 445 11.17 10.07 26.85
N SER A 446 9.99 9.42 26.84
CA SER A 446 9.61 8.42 27.83
C SER A 446 10.36 7.10 27.65
N TYR A 447 10.32 6.24 28.66
CA TYR A 447 10.90 4.90 28.58
C TYR A 447 10.36 4.09 27.39
N HIS A 448 9.05 4.12 27.15
CA HIS A 448 8.44 3.46 25.98
C HIS A 448 8.95 4.04 24.67
N GLY A 449 8.97 5.36 24.53
CA GLY A 449 9.47 6.03 23.32
C GLY A 449 10.94 5.77 23.02
N LEU A 450 11.80 5.80 24.04
CA LEU A 450 13.22 5.47 23.91
C LEU A 450 13.43 4.03 23.47
N ASN A 451 12.68 3.08 24.03
CA ASN A 451 12.75 1.68 23.61
C ASN A 451 12.23 1.48 22.18
N VAL A 452 11.17 2.16 21.77
CA VAL A 452 10.68 2.13 20.38
C VAL A 452 11.72 2.74 19.42
N ARG A 453 12.39 3.84 19.79
CA ARG A 453 13.51 4.44 19.02
C ARG A 453 14.71 3.53 18.89
N LEU A 454 14.95 2.71 19.90
CA LEU A 454 15.95 1.63 19.86
C LEU A 454 15.52 0.44 18.99
N GLY A 455 14.28 0.42 18.47
CA GLY A 455 13.76 -0.64 17.62
C GLY A 455 13.09 -1.79 18.38
N ASN A 456 12.84 -1.64 19.69
CA ASN A 456 12.11 -2.65 20.45
C ASN A 456 10.62 -2.64 20.08
N VAL A 457 10.15 -3.72 19.44
CA VAL A 457 8.74 -3.90 19.05
C VAL A 457 7.83 -4.35 20.19
N GLU A 458 8.39 -4.84 21.29
CA GLU A 458 7.65 -5.23 22.50
C GLU A 458 7.29 -4.03 23.37
N ALA A 459 8.00 -2.91 23.20
CA ALA A 459 7.69 -1.67 23.91
C ALA A 459 6.35 -1.09 23.45
N ALA A 460 5.55 -0.61 24.40
CA ALA A 460 4.27 -0.02 24.09
C ALA A 460 4.44 1.18 23.14
N ASN A 461 3.61 1.22 22.09
CA ASN A 461 3.57 2.33 21.14
C ASN A 461 2.25 3.10 21.26
N CYS A 462 2.04 4.09 20.38
CA CYS A 462 0.82 4.91 20.40
C CYS A 462 -0.46 4.04 20.30
N ALA A 463 -0.45 3.01 19.43
CA ALA A 463 -1.61 2.16 19.22
C ALA A 463 -1.89 1.21 20.40
N SER A 464 -0.84 0.76 21.11
CA SER A 464 -0.98 -0.06 22.32
C SER A 464 -1.78 0.65 23.42
N CYS A 465 -1.71 1.99 23.47
CA CYS A 465 -2.46 2.78 24.43
C CYS A 465 -3.77 3.33 23.85
N HIS A 466 -3.75 3.89 22.64
CA HIS A 466 -4.89 4.65 22.07
C HIS A 466 -5.86 3.82 21.24
N GLY A 467 -5.52 2.58 20.88
CA GLY A 467 -6.25 1.81 19.87
C GLY A 467 -5.69 2.03 18.46
N VAL A 468 -6.27 1.34 17.48
CA VAL A 468 -5.78 1.34 16.09
C VAL A 468 -6.79 2.03 15.16
N HIS A 469 -8.00 1.49 15.10
CA HIS A 469 -9.11 2.03 14.31
C HIS A 469 -10.17 2.69 15.19
N ASP A 470 -10.15 2.45 16.49
CA ASP A 470 -11.08 2.90 17.52
C ASP A 470 -10.44 3.97 18.43
N ILE A 471 -9.64 4.87 17.83
CA ILE A 471 -8.94 5.91 18.58
C ILE A 471 -9.94 6.93 19.11
N LEU A 472 -10.25 6.86 20.40
CA LEU A 472 -11.23 7.72 21.07
C LEU A 472 -10.54 8.75 21.99
N PRO A 473 -11.13 9.95 22.16
CA PRO A 473 -10.59 10.96 23.07
C PRO A 473 -10.61 10.45 24.52
N SER A 474 -9.66 10.89 25.35
CA SER A 474 -9.54 10.47 26.77
C SER A 474 -10.77 10.77 27.64
N SER A 475 -11.68 11.62 27.17
CA SER A 475 -12.94 11.96 27.83
C SER A 475 -14.08 10.96 27.51
N ASP A 476 -13.94 10.14 26.46
CA ASP A 476 -14.93 9.11 26.13
C ASP A 476 -14.74 7.90 27.07
N PRO A 477 -15.77 7.47 27.81
CA PRO A 477 -15.69 6.31 28.70
C PRO A 477 -15.28 4.99 28.01
N ARG A 478 -15.46 4.88 26.70
CA ARG A 478 -15.07 3.71 25.90
C ARG A 478 -13.59 3.73 25.52
N SER A 479 -12.92 4.87 25.64
CA SER A 479 -11.50 5.02 25.30
C SER A 479 -10.62 4.18 26.21
N SER A 480 -9.67 3.44 25.66
CA SER A 480 -8.65 2.70 26.41
C SER A 480 -7.81 3.59 27.32
N ILE A 481 -7.66 4.88 26.98
CA ILE A 481 -6.94 5.86 27.81
C ILE A 481 -7.86 6.68 28.74
N HIS A 482 -9.14 6.34 28.83
CA HIS A 482 -10.03 6.93 29.82
C HIS A 482 -9.57 6.54 31.22
N LYS A 483 -9.68 7.46 32.20
CA LYS A 483 -9.17 7.26 33.58
C LYS A 483 -9.63 5.95 34.22
N ALA A 484 -10.89 5.56 34.00
CA ALA A 484 -11.45 4.32 34.52
C ALA A 484 -10.89 3.03 33.84
N ASN A 485 -10.35 3.15 32.63
CA ASN A 485 -9.85 2.02 31.84
C ASN A 485 -8.33 1.85 31.94
N LEU A 486 -7.60 2.87 32.42
CA LEU A 486 -6.13 2.86 32.46
C LEU A 486 -5.56 1.65 33.21
N VAL A 487 -6.19 1.20 34.29
CA VAL A 487 -5.73 0.03 35.05
C VAL A 487 -5.73 -1.21 34.17
N LYS A 488 -6.80 -1.40 33.39
CA LYS A 488 -6.93 -2.51 32.44
C LYS A 488 -5.95 -2.36 31.28
N THR A 489 -5.81 -1.16 30.73
CA THR A 489 -4.93 -0.87 29.58
C THR A 489 -3.47 -1.09 29.94
N CYS A 490 -2.98 -0.49 31.03
CA CYS A 490 -1.61 -0.68 31.50
C CYS A 490 -1.37 -2.11 32.00
N GLY A 491 -2.39 -2.74 32.58
CA GLY A 491 -2.33 -4.12 33.08
C GLY A 491 -2.09 -5.19 32.00
N GLN A 492 -2.25 -4.85 30.71
CA GLN A 492 -1.89 -5.75 29.61
C GLN A 492 -0.38 -6.03 29.56
N CYS A 493 0.45 -5.07 29.99
CA CYS A 493 1.90 -5.18 29.97
C CYS A 493 2.55 -5.08 31.37
N HIS A 494 1.86 -4.47 32.35
CA HIS A 494 2.33 -4.31 33.72
C HIS A 494 1.50 -5.16 34.70
N PRO A 495 1.94 -6.39 35.02
CA PRO A 495 1.28 -7.24 36.01
C PRO A 495 1.20 -6.54 37.37
N GLY A 496 0.00 -6.46 37.95
CA GLY A 496 -0.23 -5.78 39.23
C GLY A 496 -0.53 -4.27 39.13
N ALA A 497 -0.73 -3.73 37.92
CA ALA A 497 -1.24 -2.37 37.74
C ALA A 497 -2.54 -2.17 38.53
N ASN A 498 -2.60 -1.10 39.31
CA ASN A 498 -3.72 -0.76 40.20
C ASN A 498 -4.04 0.74 40.13
N GLU A 499 -4.97 1.23 40.94
CA GLU A 499 -5.35 2.65 40.91
C GLU A 499 -4.21 3.59 41.29
N ASN A 500 -3.27 3.17 42.14
CA ASN A 500 -2.10 3.98 42.48
C ASN A 500 -1.10 4.06 41.32
N PHE A 501 -0.99 3.01 40.52
CA PHE A 501 -0.16 2.97 39.31
C PHE A 501 -0.58 4.04 38.29
N VAL A 502 -1.88 4.17 38.05
CA VAL A 502 -2.42 5.03 36.97
C VAL A 502 -2.66 6.49 37.35
N LYS A 503 -2.39 6.88 38.61
CA LYS A 503 -2.52 8.27 39.06
C LYS A 503 -1.55 9.22 38.38
N GLY A 504 -0.36 8.73 37.99
CA GLY A 504 0.66 9.52 37.31
C GLY A 504 0.28 9.82 35.85
N ARG A 505 0.63 11.01 35.36
CA ARG A 505 0.48 11.32 33.93
C ARG A 505 1.51 10.53 33.10
N ILE A 506 1.09 10.09 31.91
CA ILE A 506 1.94 9.32 30.98
C ILE A 506 2.77 10.25 30.08
N HIS A 507 2.17 11.35 29.63
CA HIS A 507 2.84 12.39 28.83
C HIS A 507 3.28 13.55 29.73
N VAL A 508 4.49 13.46 30.29
CA VAL A 508 5.10 14.50 31.12
C VAL A 508 6.41 14.91 30.46
N THR A 509 6.68 16.22 30.32
CA THR A 509 8.04 16.66 30.00
C THR A 509 8.75 17.08 31.28
N VAL A 510 10.08 16.91 31.32
CA VAL A 510 10.95 17.46 32.38
C VAL A 510 10.84 19.00 32.44
N ALA A 511 10.43 19.63 31.35
CA ALA A 511 10.26 21.08 31.23
C ALA A 511 8.83 21.58 31.54
N SER A 512 7.81 20.72 31.56
CA SER A 512 6.44 21.16 31.81
C SER A 512 6.22 21.27 33.32
N THR A 513 5.62 22.39 33.72
CA THR A 513 5.23 22.72 35.09
C THR A 513 4.15 21.79 35.69
N ASP A 514 3.80 20.71 34.99
CA ASP A 514 2.71 19.80 35.33
C ASP A 514 3.03 18.91 36.55
N GLU A 515 4.29 18.50 36.71
CA GLU A 515 4.79 17.67 37.81
C GLU A 515 5.96 18.40 38.49
N LYS A 516 5.64 19.37 39.37
CA LYS A 516 6.61 20.30 39.99
C LYS A 516 7.84 19.61 40.61
N ILE A 517 7.69 18.39 41.11
CA ILE A 517 8.78 17.66 41.80
C ILE A 517 9.91 17.30 40.83
N ILE A 518 9.59 16.72 39.67
CA ILE A 518 10.60 16.27 38.69
C ILE A 518 11.39 17.47 38.15
N TYR A 519 10.70 18.58 37.90
CA TYR A 519 11.33 19.84 37.47
C TYR A 519 12.37 20.34 38.49
N TRP A 520 11.99 20.42 39.77
CA TRP A 520 12.91 20.88 40.81
C TRP A 520 14.10 19.93 41.02
N VAL A 521 13.86 18.62 41.05
CA VAL A 521 14.94 17.61 41.16
C VAL A 521 15.93 17.77 40.00
N SER A 522 15.44 17.86 38.77
CA SER A 522 16.28 18.03 37.57
C SER A 522 17.08 19.32 37.62
N THR A 523 16.43 20.43 38.01
CA THR A 523 17.07 21.74 38.11
C THR A 523 18.18 21.75 39.17
N ILE A 524 17.93 21.17 40.33
CA ILE A 524 18.92 21.04 41.41
C ILE A 524 20.14 20.26 40.91
N TYR A 525 19.93 19.13 40.23
CA TYR A 525 21.00 18.32 39.67
C TYR A 525 21.81 19.05 38.60
N ILE A 526 21.16 19.79 37.69
CA ILE A 526 21.86 20.58 36.67
C ILE A 526 22.75 21.63 37.34
N VAL A 527 22.23 22.37 38.33
CA VAL A 527 23.00 23.36 39.08
C VAL A 527 24.16 22.69 39.82
N LEU A 528 23.92 21.52 40.43
CA LEU A 528 24.93 20.73 41.13
C LEU A 528 26.06 20.29 40.18
N ILE A 529 25.72 19.70 39.03
CA ILE A 529 26.68 19.23 38.03
C ILE A 529 27.53 20.40 37.51
N VAL A 530 26.89 21.50 37.09
CA VAL A 530 27.62 22.67 36.58
C VAL A 530 28.54 23.26 37.65
N SER A 531 28.07 23.36 38.89
CA SER A 531 28.85 23.95 39.98
C SER A 531 30.02 23.06 40.41
N VAL A 532 29.78 21.76 40.60
CA VAL A 532 30.79 20.79 41.08
C VAL A 532 31.79 20.47 39.98
N VAL A 533 31.35 20.06 38.80
CA VAL A 533 32.26 19.73 37.69
C VAL A 533 32.99 20.98 37.20
N GLY A 534 32.31 22.13 37.18
CA GLY A 534 32.92 23.41 36.85
C GLY A 534 34.03 23.81 37.83
N SER A 535 33.80 23.66 39.15
CA SER A 535 34.84 23.95 40.15
C SER A 535 36.00 22.97 40.08
N MET A 536 35.73 21.68 39.84
CA MET A 536 36.73 20.65 39.60
C MET A 536 37.62 20.98 38.40
N PHE A 537 37.01 21.38 37.28
CA PHE A 537 37.75 21.74 36.08
C PHE A 537 38.64 22.98 36.30
N VAL A 538 38.11 24.03 36.94
CA VAL A 538 38.88 25.23 37.26
C VAL A 538 40.05 24.90 38.20
N HIS A 539 39.81 24.07 39.22
CA HIS A 539 40.86 23.64 40.14
C HIS A 539 41.98 22.88 39.40
N ASN A 540 41.64 21.93 38.54
CA ASN A 540 42.59 21.14 37.77
C ASN A 540 43.35 21.98 36.75
N LEU A 541 42.69 22.96 36.12
CA LEU A 541 43.34 23.91 35.23
C LEU A 541 44.39 24.75 35.97
N LEU A 542 44.05 25.27 37.16
CA LEU A 542 44.99 26.05 37.98
C LEU A 542 46.16 25.19 38.47
N ASP A 543 45.91 23.95 38.90
CA ASP A 543 46.93 22.98 39.29
C ASP A 543 47.88 22.66 38.12
N TRP A 544 47.31 22.38 36.94
CA TRP A 544 48.06 22.07 35.73
C TRP A 544 48.94 23.23 35.27
N ILE A 545 48.38 24.45 35.19
CA ILE A 545 49.13 25.66 34.84
C ILE A 545 50.31 25.83 35.80
N ARG A 546 50.06 25.75 37.12
CA ARG A 546 51.10 26.01 38.11
C ARG A 546 52.22 24.97 38.05
N LYS A 547 51.89 23.69 38.06
CA LYS A 547 52.87 22.60 38.00
C LYS A 547 53.64 22.60 36.68
N THR A 548 53.01 22.97 35.58
CA THR A 548 53.67 23.09 34.27
C THR A 548 54.70 24.22 34.28
N ILE A 549 54.34 25.38 34.84
CA ILE A 549 55.28 26.50 35.03
C ILE A 549 56.44 26.09 35.94
N ASP A 550 56.16 25.43 37.07
CA ASP A 550 57.19 25.00 38.02
C ASP A 550 58.13 23.96 37.38
N LYS A 551 57.62 22.99 36.61
CA LYS A 551 58.44 22.03 35.85
C LYS A 551 59.25 22.71 34.74
N TYR A 552 58.67 23.67 34.02
CA TYR A 552 59.38 24.42 33.00
C TYR A 552 60.54 25.22 33.61
N ARG A 553 60.28 25.92 34.73
CA ARG A 553 61.32 26.63 35.51
C ARG A 553 62.41 25.67 35.98
N GLN A 554 62.05 24.55 36.61
CA GLN A 554 63.02 23.55 37.07
C GLN A 554 63.86 22.95 35.94
N ARG A 555 63.29 22.73 34.75
CA ARG A 555 64.06 22.28 33.57
C ARG A 555 65.08 23.32 33.11
N HIS A 556 64.72 24.61 33.16
CA HIS A 556 65.64 25.71 32.88
C HIS A 556 66.70 25.90 33.99
N THR A 557 66.37 25.66 35.27
CA THR A 557 67.34 25.72 36.38
C THR A 557 68.25 24.47 36.47
N LYS A 558 67.81 23.31 35.98
CA LYS A 558 68.59 22.05 35.95
C LYS A 558 69.75 22.05 34.96
N LEU A 559 69.92 23.10 34.15
CA LEU A 559 71.13 23.35 33.36
C LEU A 559 72.31 23.90 34.20
N ALA A 560 72.17 24.03 35.53
CA ALA A 560 73.16 24.73 36.38
C ALA A 560 73.72 23.94 37.59
N HIS A 561 73.62 22.60 37.68
CA HIS A 561 74.27 21.82 38.76
C HIS A 561 75.10 20.61 38.26
N PRO A 562 76.17 20.19 38.98
CA PRO A 562 77.26 19.35 38.48
C PRO A 562 76.97 17.82 38.54
N PRO A 563 77.71 16.98 37.80
CA PRO A 563 77.33 15.60 37.47
C PRO A 563 77.69 14.50 38.50
N ASN A 564 77.65 14.76 39.82
CA ASN A 564 78.18 13.81 40.83
C ASN A 564 77.19 13.37 41.93
N GLU A 565 75.89 13.22 41.63
CA GLU A 565 74.98 12.45 42.51
C GLU A 565 74.80 11.02 41.97
N LEU A 566 75.16 10.03 42.78
CA LEU A 566 74.86 8.61 42.54
C LEU A 566 73.35 8.44 42.26
N PRO A 567 72.94 7.49 41.39
CA PRO A 567 71.53 7.20 41.18
C PRO A 567 70.88 6.85 42.51
N ARG A 568 69.89 7.65 42.95
CA ARG A 568 69.09 7.36 44.16
C ARG A 568 68.51 5.95 44.02
N LYS A 569 68.66 5.12 45.06
CA LYS A 569 67.99 3.81 45.15
C LYS A 569 66.49 4.01 44.91
N THR A 570 65.94 3.34 43.90
CA THR A 570 64.49 3.31 43.65
C THR A 570 63.84 2.32 44.60
N ASN A 571 63.68 2.69 45.88
CA ASN A 571 62.90 1.89 46.80
C ASN A 571 61.43 1.90 46.33
N LEU A 572 60.78 0.74 46.39
CA LEU A 572 59.38 0.55 46.03
C LEU A 572 58.53 0.39 47.29
N TYR A 573 57.51 1.24 47.43
CA TYR A 573 56.58 1.25 48.56
C TYR A 573 55.24 0.68 48.13
N LEU A 574 54.71 -0.29 48.90
CA LEU A 574 53.42 -0.91 48.61
C LEU A 574 52.26 0.08 48.89
N ARG A 575 51.62 0.57 47.83
CA ARG A 575 50.45 1.46 47.89
C ARG A 575 49.13 0.68 47.91
N MET A 576 48.99 -0.34 47.06
CA MET A 576 47.77 -1.15 46.92
C MET A 576 48.10 -2.66 46.95
N THR A 577 47.39 -3.46 47.76
CA THR A 577 47.51 -4.92 47.74
C THR A 577 46.91 -5.54 46.48
N LEU A 578 47.11 -6.84 46.29
CA LEU A 578 46.39 -7.58 45.26
C LEU A 578 44.86 -7.53 45.48
N GLU A 579 44.37 -7.66 46.71
CA GLU A 579 42.93 -7.59 47.02
C GLU A 579 42.33 -6.21 46.71
N GLU A 580 43.03 -5.13 47.06
CA GLU A 580 42.60 -3.75 46.76
C GLU A 580 42.58 -3.50 45.24
N ARG A 581 43.56 -4.06 44.50
CA ARG A 581 43.60 -3.96 43.04
C ARG A 581 42.48 -4.75 42.37
N ILE A 582 42.18 -5.96 42.83
CA ILE A 582 41.08 -6.78 42.27
C ILE A 582 39.75 -6.06 42.44
N GLN A 583 39.47 -5.50 43.64
CA GLN A 583 38.29 -4.66 43.88
C GLN A 583 38.25 -3.48 42.91
N HIS A 584 39.37 -2.75 42.79
CA HIS A 584 39.44 -1.63 41.86
C HIS A 584 39.21 -2.03 40.40
N PHE A 585 39.74 -3.17 39.94
CA PHE A 585 39.47 -3.69 38.59
C PHE A 585 37.99 -4.04 38.39
N ALA A 586 37.36 -4.69 39.38
CA ALA A 586 35.94 -5.01 39.34
C ALA A 586 35.09 -3.73 39.28
N LEU A 587 35.42 -2.72 40.09
CA LEU A 587 34.81 -1.39 40.08
C LEU A 587 34.95 -0.71 38.70
N VAL A 588 36.16 -0.62 38.15
CA VAL A 588 36.41 0.06 36.85
C VAL A 588 35.62 -0.62 35.72
N ILE A 589 35.72 -1.95 35.61
CA ILE A 589 35.05 -2.70 34.53
C ILE A 589 33.53 -2.57 34.66
N SER A 590 32.98 -2.75 35.86
CA SER A 590 31.54 -2.65 36.08
C SER A 590 31.03 -1.23 35.86
N PHE A 591 31.72 -0.20 36.38
CA PHE A 591 31.35 1.20 36.24
C PHE A 591 31.29 1.65 34.79
N PHE A 592 32.35 1.44 34.00
CA PHE A 592 32.33 1.85 32.59
C PHE A 592 31.32 1.06 31.77
N THR A 593 31.11 -0.23 32.09
CA THR A 593 30.06 -1.02 31.45
C THR A 593 28.67 -0.44 31.75
N LEU A 594 28.40 -0.04 33.00
CA LEU A 594 27.15 0.60 33.41
C LEU A 594 26.92 1.94 32.71
N VAL A 595 27.96 2.80 32.64
CA VAL A 595 27.88 4.09 31.96
C VAL A 595 27.60 3.90 30.47
N ILE A 596 28.37 3.04 29.78
CA ILE A 596 28.18 2.81 28.34
C ILE A 596 26.78 2.28 28.06
N THR A 597 26.36 1.23 28.77
CA THR A 597 25.04 0.64 28.57
C THR A 597 23.90 1.57 28.97
N GLY A 598 24.08 2.39 30.02
CA GLY A 598 23.10 3.41 30.42
C GLY A 598 22.97 4.53 29.39
N PHE A 599 24.07 5.06 28.88
CA PHE A 599 24.05 6.13 27.87
C PHE A 599 23.60 5.64 26.49
N MET A 600 23.81 4.36 26.15
CA MET A 600 23.17 3.76 24.98
C MET A 600 21.63 3.82 25.06
N LEU A 601 21.04 3.72 26.25
CA LEU A 601 19.59 3.88 26.44
C LEU A 601 19.16 5.34 26.31
N ALA A 602 19.88 6.25 26.96
CA ALA A 602 19.52 7.66 27.00
C ALA A 602 19.75 8.39 25.66
N PHE A 603 20.73 7.95 24.88
CA PHE A 603 21.14 8.57 23.61
C PHE A 603 21.14 7.55 22.46
N PRO A 604 19.96 7.01 22.08
CA PRO A 604 19.86 5.91 21.11
C PRO A 604 20.36 6.28 19.71
N ASP A 605 20.33 7.57 19.38
CA ASP A 605 20.69 8.12 18.07
C ASP A 605 22.11 8.72 18.03
N ALA A 606 22.90 8.60 19.11
CA ALA A 606 24.28 9.05 19.10
C ALA A 606 25.13 8.24 18.10
N TRP A 607 26.06 8.89 17.41
CA TRP A 607 26.83 8.30 16.31
C TRP A 607 27.51 6.97 16.67
N TRP A 608 28.05 6.86 17.88
CA TRP A 608 28.73 5.66 18.38
C TRP A 608 27.74 4.54 18.73
N VAL A 609 26.53 4.87 19.21
CA VAL A 609 25.45 3.92 19.49
C VAL A 609 24.88 3.36 18.19
N VAL A 610 24.68 4.22 17.19
CA VAL A 610 24.23 3.82 15.85
C VAL A 610 25.25 2.90 15.19
N GLY A 611 26.56 3.18 15.33
CA GLY A 611 27.62 2.29 14.86
C GLY A 611 27.55 0.90 15.49
N ILE A 612 27.41 0.81 16.82
CA ILE A 612 27.26 -0.45 17.55
C ILE A 612 25.98 -1.18 17.11
N ARG A 613 24.84 -0.48 17.02
CA ARG A 613 23.55 -1.02 16.56
C ARG A 613 23.66 -1.65 15.18
N ASN A 614 24.30 -0.97 14.24
CA ASN A 614 24.41 -1.46 12.86
C ASN A 614 25.26 -2.73 12.77
N LEU A 615 26.18 -2.96 13.72
CA LEU A 615 27.05 -4.15 13.75
C LEU A 615 26.39 -5.40 14.33
N GLY A 616 25.51 -5.28 15.33
CA GLY A 616 24.87 -6.45 15.98
C GLY A 616 23.34 -6.47 15.97
N GLY A 617 22.71 -5.62 15.15
CA GLY A 617 21.27 -5.66 14.86
C GLY A 617 20.37 -5.52 16.10
N GLU A 618 19.17 -6.11 16.02
CA GLU A 618 18.17 -6.04 17.11
C GLU A 618 18.62 -6.78 18.39
N ALA A 619 19.54 -7.73 18.28
CA ALA A 619 20.02 -8.55 19.40
C ALA A 619 20.79 -7.74 20.45
N ILE A 620 21.52 -6.71 20.03
CA ILE A 620 22.26 -5.81 20.93
C ILE A 620 21.35 -5.22 22.00
N PHE A 621 20.08 -4.95 21.70
CA PHE A 621 19.17 -4.29 22.63
C PHE A 621 18.70 -5.22 23.75
N LYS A 622 18.41 -6.47 23.41
CA LYS A 622 18.08 -7.51 24.39
C LYS A 622 19.26 -7.73 25.34
N TYR A 623 20.48 -7.79 24.80
CA TYR A 623 21.67 -8.02 25.61
C TYR A 623 22.11 -6.79 26.39
N ARG A 624 21.90 -5.56 25.91
CA ARG A 624 22.29 -4.33 26.63
C ARG A 624 21.67 -4.26 28.01
N GLY A 625 20.35 -4.49 28.12
CA GLY A 625 19.65 -4.48 29.41
C GLY A 625 20.17 -5.55 30.37
N LEU A 626 20.50 -6.74 29.83
CA LEU A 626 21.09 -7.84 30.60
C LEU A 626 22.51 -7.50 31.09
N ILE A 627 23.36 -6.98 30.20
CA ILE A 627 24.73 -6.57 30.51
C ILE A 627 24.74 -5.48 31.59
N HIS A 628 23.84 -4.49 31.48
CA HIS A 628 23.71 -3.43 32.49
C HIS A 628 23.40 -4.03 33.88
N ARG A 629 22.45 -4.96 33.96
CA ARG A 629 22.07 -5.62 35.23
C ARG A 629 23.18 -6.52 35.78
N ILE A 630 23.89 -7.26 34.94
CA ILE A 630 25.03 -8.07 35.36
C ILE A 630 26.13 -7.18 35.92
N ALA A 631 26.48 -6.09 35.23
CA ALA A 631 27.47 -5.13 35.70
C ALA A 631 27.03 -4.46 37.02
N ALA A 632 25.73 -4.16 37.19
CA ALA A 632 25.19 -3.63 38.43
C ALA A 632 25.36 -4.61 39.60
N VAL A 633 25.06 -5.90 39.39
CA VAL A 633 25.25 -6.93 40.41
C VAL A 633 26.73 -7.05 40.79
N ILE A 634 27.64 -7.02 39.81
CA ILE A 634 29.09 -7.04 40.08
C ILE A 634 29.50 -5.84 40.94
N LEU A 635 29.05 -4.63 40.61
CA LEU A 635 29.35 -3.42 41.37
C LEU A 635 28.80 -3.49 42.81
N VAL A 636 27.58 -4.00 42.99
CA VAL A 636 26.96 -4.15 44.32
C VAL A 636 27.69 -5.20 45.14
N LEU A 637 28.06 -6.33 44.55
CA LEU A 637 28.85 -7.37 45.22
C LEU A 637 30.24 -6.86 45.61
N ASP A 638 30.91 -6.12 44.73
CA ASP A 638 32.18 -5.47 45.02
C ASP A 638 32.05 -4.47 46.19
N SER A 639 30.98 -3.68 46.22
CA SER A 639 30.67 -2.76 47.32
C SER A 639 30.42 -3.48 48.64
N ILE A 640 29.67 -4.58 48.63
CA ILE A 640 29.44 -5.41 49.82
C ILE A 640 30.75 -6.04 50.31
N TYR A 641 31.57 -6.55 49.38
CA TYR A 641 32.88 -7.10 49.72
C TYR A 641 33.82 -6.01 50.27
N HIS A 642 33.77 -4.79 49.74
CA HIS A 642 34.53 -3.66 50.26
C HIS A 642 34.10 -3.30 51.69
N LEU A 643 32.79 -3.31 51.98
CA LEU A 643 32.27 -3.15 53.35
C LEU A 643 32.80 -4.24 54.29
N TYR A 644 32.81 -5.50 53.84
CA TYR A 644 33.42 -6.60 54.58
C TYR A 644 34.93 -6.34 54.82
N TYR A 645 35.67 -5.94 53.78
CA TYR A 645 37.10 -5.65 53.84
C TYR A 645 37.42 -4.58 54.89
N ILE A 646 36.70 -3.45 54.91
CA ILE A 646 36.97 -2.35 55.85
C ILE A 646 36.59 -2.67 57.30
N ILE A 647 35.59 -3.53 57.53
CA ILE A 647 35.14 -3.90 58.88
C ILE A 647 36.06 -4.98 59.47
N PHE A 648 36.32 -6.04 58.72
CA PHE A 648 36.91 -7.26 59.28
C PHE A 648 38.43 -7.33 59.16
N THR A 649 39.05 -6.67 58.18
CA THR A 649 40.52 -6.70 58.02
C THR A 649 41.22 -5.58 58.80
N LYS A 650 42.43 -5.85 59.32
CA LYS A 650 43.24 -4.81 59.99
C LYS A 650 43.59 -3.66 59.03
N ARG A 651 44.01 -4.00 57.81
CA ARG A 651 44.38 -3.03 56.77
C ARG A 651 43.18 -2.18 56.33
N GLY A 652 41.99 -2.77 56.22
CA GLY A 652 40.76 -2.05 55.90
C GLY A 652 40.31 -1.09 57.01
N ARG A 653 40.43 -1.49 58.29
CA ARG A 653 40.17 -0.56 59.42
C ARG A 653 41.16 0.60 59.48
N GLU A 654 42.42 0.37 59.11
CA GLU A 654 43.40 1.45 58.96
C GLU A 654 43.06 2.35 57.77
N PHE A 655 42.65 1.77 56.63
CA PHE A 655 42.23 2.50 55.44
C PHE A 655 41.07 3.46 55.75
N ILE A 656 39.98 2.97 56.37
CA ILE A 656 38.81 3.82 56.66
C ILE A 656 39.18 4.95 57.64
N ARG A 657 40.02 4.68 58.65
CA ARG A 657 40.49 5.71 59.59
C ARG A 657 41.31 6.81 58.90
N ASP A 658 42.09 6.45 57.88
CA ASP A 658 42.95 7.37 57.15
C ASP A 658 42.18 8.16 56.07
N ILE A 659 41.10 7.60 55.50
CA ILE A 659 40.27 8.23 54.46
C ILE A 659 39.15 9.15 55.03
N MET A 660 38.90 9.12 56.34
CA MET A 660 37.95 10.05 56.98
C MET A 660 38.39 11.51 56.82
N PHE A 661 37.42 12.39 56.55
CA PHE A 661 37.65 13.83 56.52
C PHE A 661 38.02 14.39 57.91
N ARG A 662 39.01 15.28 57.92
CA ARG A 662 39.49 16.03 59.08
C ARG A 662 39.50 17.52 58.73
N MET A 663 39.45 18.37 59.75
CA MET A 663 39.56 19.83 59.55
C MET A 663 40.87 20.26 58.85
N GLN A 664 41.91 19.42 58.92
CA GLN A 664 43.16 19.64 58.19
C GLN A 664 42.95 19.59 56.67
N ASP A 665 42.05 18.73 56.15
CA ASP A 665 41.81 18.59 54.71
C ASP A 665 41.27 19.89 54.09
N ILE A 666 40.42 20.63 54.81
CA ILE A 666 39.92 21.95 54.39
C ILE A 666 41.06 22.97 54.36
N ARG A 667 41.96 22.95 55.35
CA ARG A 667 43.14 23.83 55.36
C ARG A 667 44.07 23.50 54.21
N ASP A 668 44.29 22.22 53.94
CA ASP A 668 45.15 21.75 52.85
C ASP A 668 44.56 22.16 51.48
N MET A 669 43.25 22.07 51.30
CA MET A 669 42.55 22.57 50.09
C MET A 669 42.78 24.08 49.89
N VAL A 670 42.63 24.89 50.94
CA VAL A 670 42.89 26.34 50.85
C VAL A 670 44.38 26.64 50.59
N GLN A 671 45.29 25.85 51.17
CA GLN A 671 46.72 25.98 50.93
C GLN A 671 47.10 25.62 49.49
N VAL A 672 46.52 24.54 48.92
CA VAL A 672 46.69 24.19 47.51
C VAL A 672 46.15 25.30 46.61
N LEU A 673 44.97 25.86 46.91
CA LEU A 673 44.43 26.95 46.10
C LEU A 673 45.35 28.19 46.12
N LYS A 674 45.87 28.57 47.31
CA LYS A 674 46.86 29.65 47.43
C LYS A 674 48.16 29.34 46.69
N TYR A 675 48.61 28.09 46.70
CA TYR A 675 49.79 27.65 45.96
C TYR A 675 49.57 27.72 44.45
N ASN A 676 48.43 27.22 43.96
CA ASN A 676 48.08 27.21 42.54
C ASN A 676 47.89 28.62 41.98
N LEU A 677 47.34 29.55 42.78
CA LEU A 677 47.25 30.98 42.45
C LEU A 677 48.59 31.73 42.59
N GLY A 678 49.66 31.07 43.05
CA GLY A 678 50.98 31.66 43.22
C GLY A 678 51.14 32.58 44.43
N ILE A 679 50.15 32.61 45.34
CA ILE A 679 50.18 33.39 46.59
C ILE A 679 51.11 32.73 47.63
N SER A 680 51.11 31.40 47.70
CA SER A 680 52.06 30.62 48.52
C SER A 680 53.21 30.08 47.66
N LYS A 681 54.44 30.13 48.19
CA LYS A 681 55.62 29.51 47.55
C LYS A 681 55.83 28.05 47.97
N THR A 682 55.17 27.59 49.02
CA THR A 682 55.34 26.25 49.59
C THR A 682 54.17 25.34 49.22
N LYS A 683 54.48 24.16 48.67
CA LYS A 683 53.50 23.09 48.41
C LYS A 683 53.11 22.44 49.76
N PRO A 684 51.81 22.23 50.03
CA PRO A 684 51.39 21.54 51.25
C PRO A 684 51.88 20.09 51.25
N LYS A 685 52.19 19.57 52.44
CA LYS A 685 52.64 18.19 52.65
C LYS A 685 51.46 17.30 53.00
N PHE A 686 51.26 16.21 52.26
CA PHE A 686 50.15 15.29 52.45
C PHE A 686 50.58 14.00 53.17
N GLY A 687 49.63 13.39 53.89
CA GLY A 687 49.75 12.04 54.45
C GLY A 687 49.39 10.95 53.44
N ARG A 688 49.00 9.77 53.96
CA ARG A 688 48.63 8.60 53.14
C ARG A 688 47.55 8.88 52.09
N PHE A 689 46.59 9.75 52.41
CA PHE A 689 45.60 10.25 51.47
C PHE A 689 45.50 11.77 51.57
N ASN A 690 45.47 12.45 50.42
CA ASN A 690 45.22 13.89 50.32
C ASN A 690 43.69 14.18 50.25
N TYR A 691 43.31 15.46 50.29
CA TYR A 691 41.88 15.83 50.26
C TYR A 691 41.19 15.48 48.93
N ILE A 692 41.94 15.41 47.83
CA ILE A 692 41.44 15.06 46.49
C ILE A 692 41.02 13.59 46.48
N GLU A 693 41.91 12.68 46.88
CA GLU A 693 41.64 11.24 46.99
C GLU A 693 40.49 10.95 47.98
N LYS A 694 40.44 11.66 49.11
CA LYS A 694 39.34 11.54 50.07
C LYS A 694 38.00 11.97 49.47
N SER A 695 37.99 13.11 48.77
CA SER A 695 36.78 13.60 48.12
C SER A 695 36.27 12.64 47.05
N GLU A 696 37.17 12.03 46.27
CA GLU A 696 36.83 11.00 45.27
C GLU A 696 36.20 9.77 45.91
N TYR A 697 36.81 9.24 46.97
CA TYR A 697 36.31 8.05 47.66
C TYR A 697 34.90 8.26 48.21
N TRP A 698 34.65 9.38 48.90
CA TRP A 698 33.33 9.66 49.47
C TRP A 698 32.28 10.00 48.41
N ALA A 699 32.66 10.72 47.35
CA ALA A 699 31.77 10.97 46.22
C ALA A 699 31.37 9.66 45.52
N LEU A 700 32.31 8.72 45.35
CA LEU A 700 32.03 7.41 44.77
C LEU A 700 31.12 6.56 45.66
N ILE A 701 31.34 6.55 46.98
CA ILE A 701 30.46 5.84 47.93
C ILE A 701 29.04 6.38 47.83
N TRP A 702 28.88 7.71 47.90
CA TRP A 702 27.57 8.35 47.79
C TRP A 702 26.89 8.00 46.47
N GLY A 703 27.61 8.19 45.35
CA GLY A 703 27.10 7.87 44.02
C GLY A 703 26.68 6.42 43.91
N THR A 704 27.50 5.48 44.41
CA THR A 704 27.18 4.04 44.39
C THR A 704 25.91 3.72 45.19
N VAL A 705 25.72 4.33 46.36
CA VAL A 705 24.51 4.14 47.17
C VAL A 705 23.28 4.66 46.43
N VAL A 706 23.32 5.90 45.93
CA VAL A 706 22.20 6.50 45.19
C VAL A 706 21.87 5.68 43.93
N MET A 707 22.88 5.29 43.15
CA MET A 707 22.72 4.50 41.94
C MET A 707 22.17 3.10 42.23
N THR A 708 22.59 2.46 43.33
CA THR A 708 22.08 1.14 43.74
C THR A 708 20.61 1.22 44.16
N VAL A 709 20.26 2.18 45.02
CA VAL A 709 18.88 2.33 45.52
C VAL A 709 17.93 2.67 44.37
N THR A 710 18.28 3.67 43.54
CA THR A 710 17.46 4.03 42.38
C THR A 710 17.41 2.91 41.35
N GLY A 711 18.52 2.21 41.11
CA GLY A 711 18.58 1.06 40.21
C GLY A 711 17.69 -0.11 40.64
N ILE A 712 17.61 -0.42 41.94
CA ILE A 712 16.70 -1.44 42.48
C ILE A 712 15.24 -1.04 42.24
N VAL A 713 14.89 0.22 42.46
CA VAL A 713 13.53 0.74 42.20
C VAL A 713 13.16 0.55 40.73
N LEU A 714 14.08 0.86 39.82
CA LEU A 714 13.87 0.73 38.37
C LEU A 714 13.89 -0.72 37.88
N TRP A 715 14.63 -1.62 38.55
CA TRP A 715 14.64 -3.04 38.21
C TRP A 715 13.30 -3.69 38.57
N PHE A 716 12.76 -3.37 39.76
CA PHE A 716 11.50 -3.94 40.26
C PHE A 716 10.33 -2.96 40.17
N GLU A 717 10.25 -2.22 39.06
CA GLU A 717 9.35 -1.09 38.89
C GLU A 717 7.87 -1.42 39.18
N ASN A 718 7.37 -2.57 38.74
CA ASN A 718 5.96 -2.97 38.94
C ASN A 718 5.61 -3.08 40.44
N HIS A 719 6.56 -3.52 41.26
CA HIS A 719 6.36 -3.65 42.70
C HIS A 719 6.33 -2.29 43.39
N PHE A 720 7.30 -1.42 43.07
CA PHE A 720 7.40 -0.08 43.65
C PHE A 720 6.28 0.86 43.17
N MET A 721 5.87 0.77 41.91
CA MET A 721 4.73 1.53 41.40
C MET A 721 3.41 1.15 42.09
N GLY A 722 3.25 -0.12 42.47
CA GLY A 722 2.09 -0.58 43.23
C GLY A 722 1.99 0.02 44.63
N TRP A 723 3.15 0.28 45.28
CA TRP A 723 3.24 0.82 46.64
C TRP A 723 3.22 2.36 46.69
N PHE A 724 3.99 3.05 45.84
CA PHE A 724 4.22 4.50 45.97
C PHE A 724 3.54 5.36 44.91
N SER A 725 3.34 4.85 43.68
CA SER A 725 2.88 5.51 42.43
C SER A 725 3.96 5.60 41.35
N LYS A 726 3.53 5.85 40.11
CA LYS A 726 4.42 6.07 38.94
C LYS A 726 5.36 7.26 39.14
N THR A 727 4.88 8.38 39.70
CA THR A 727 5.67 9.60 39.88
C THR A 727 6.93 9.34 40.73
N PHE A 728 6.85 8.47 41.73
CA PHE A 728 8.01 8.07 42.53
C PHE A 728 9.09 7.39 41.68
N VAL A 729 8.69 6.46 40.80
CA VAL A 729 9.61 5.77 39.90
C VAL A 729 10.20 6.71 38.87
N ASP A 730 9.43 7.67 38.34
CA ASP A 730 9.95 8.72 37.45
C ASP A 730 11.01 9.61 38.13
N VAL A 731 10.81 9.95 39.41
CA VAL A 731 11.81 10.67 40.21
C VAL A 731 13.07 9.84 40.39
N CYS A 732 12.94 8.55 40.72
CA CYS A 732 14.10 7.65 40.81
C CYS A 732 14.85 7.53 39.49
N ASN A 733 14.14 7.44 38.36
CA ASN A 733 14.75 7.44 37.02
C ASN A 733 15.52 8.74 36.75
N THR A 734 14.94 9.88 37.12
CA THR A 734 15.56 11.20 36.96
C THR A 734 16.85 11.32 37.78
N ILE A 735 16.80 10.90 39.06
CA ILE A 735 17.97 10.88 39.95
C ILE A 735 19.05 9.95 39.39
N HIS A 736 18.68 8.73 38.99
CA HIS A 736 19.62 7.75 38.42
C HIS A 736 20.34 8.31 37.19
N TYR A 737 19.60 8.98 36.30
CA TYR A 737 20.16 9.58 35.09
C TYR A 737 21.15 10.72 35.39
N PHE A 738 20.79 11.67 36.25
CA PHE A 738 21.66 12.80 36.55
C PHE A 738 22.84 12.41 37.44
N GLU A 739 22.66 11.48 38.37
CA GLU A 739 23.75 10.95 39.19
C GLU A 739 24.76 10.20 38.31
N ALA A 740 24.32 9.45 37.29
CA ALA A 740 25.22 8.83 36.31
C ALA A 740 26.09 9.86 35.57
N TRP A 741 25.51 11.00 35.17
CA TRP A 741 26.26 12.10 34.56
C TRP A 741 27.25 12.74 35.53
N LEU A 742 26.82 13.02 36.76
CA LEU A 742 27.67 13.60 37.79
C LEU A 742 28.87 12.68 38.09
N ALA A 743 28.62 11.39 38.32
CA ALA A 743 29.65 10.39 38.58
C ALA A 743 30.60 10.23 37.38
N PHE A 744 30.09 10.09 36.16
CA PHE A 744 30.90 9.95 34.96
C PHE A 744 31.80 11.17 34.71
N LEU A 745 31.25 12.38 34.82
CA LEU A 745 32.01 13.61 34.63
C LEU A 745 33.02 13.84 35.76
N ALA A 746 32.67 13.52 37.01
CA ALA A 746 33.62 13.60 38.13
C ALA A 746 34.80 12.64 37.91
N ILE A 747 34.55 11.40 37.47
CA ILE A 747 35.64 10.47 37.16
C ILE A 747 36.52 10.98 36.02
N ILE A 748 35.95 11.51 34.94
CA ILE A 748 36.75 12.02 33.81
C ILE A 748 37.51 13.30 34.16
N VAL A 749 36.85 14.28 34.77
CA VAL A 749 37.43 15.62 34.97
C VAL A 749 38.38 15.60 36.16
N TRP A 750 38.05 14.87 37.22
CA TRP A 750 38.77 14.90 38.49
C TRP A 750 39.70 13.69 38.63
N HIS A 751 39.15 12.47 38.69
CA HIS A 751 39.95 11.26 38.93
C HIS A 751 40.99 10.98 37.84
N ILE A 752 40.57 10.95 36.57
CA ILE A 752 41.47 10.68 35.44
C ILE A 752 42.53 11.79 35.28
N TYR A 753 42.21 13.04 35.63
CA TYR A 753 43.22 14.10 35.67
C TYR A 753 44.34 13.75 36.64
N TYR A 754 44.04 13.41 37.89
CA TYR A 754 45.06 13.13 38.89
C TYR A 754 45.85 11.85 38.64
N VAL A 755 45.25 10.87 37.96
CA VAL A 755 45.91 9.60 37.64
C VAL A 755 46.76 9.68 36.36
N ILE A 756 46.36 10.43 35.33
CA ILE A 756 46.99 10.43 34.00
C ILE A 756 47.60 11.79 33.64
N PHE A 757 46.84 12.88 33.77
CA PHE A 757 47.20 14.18 33.21
C PHE A 757 47.92 15.13 34.17
N ASN A 758 47.93 14.82 35.47
CA ASN A 758 48.67 15.58 36.47
C ASN A 758 50.17 15.56 36.11
N PRO A 759 50.81 16.73 35.90
CA PRO A 759 52.20 16.78 35.47
C PRO A 759 53.13 15.97 36.35
N ASP A 760 52.87 15.85 37.66
CA ASP A 760 53.74 15.15 38.61
C ASP A 760 53.86 13.64 38.34
N VAL A 761 52.83 13.00 37.77
CA VAL A 761 52.75 11.54 37.52
C VAL A 761 52.58 11.17 36.04
N TYR A 762 52.61 12.16 35.14
CA TYR A 762 52.50 11.93 33.70
C TYR A 762 53.59 10.96 33.18
N PRO A 763 53.25 9.93 32.38
CA PRO A 763 51.97 9.73 31.68
C PRO A 763 50.86 9.05 32.47
N MET A 764 51.15 8.36 33.59
CA MET A 764 50.15 7.72 34.44
C MET A 764 50.75 7.24 35.78
N ASN A 765 50.00 7.33 36.86
CA ASN A 765 50.30 6.62 38.11
C ASN A 765 49.96 5.12 37.97
N PHE A 766 50.96 4.24 38.05
CA PHE A 766 50.81 2.80 37.82
C PHE A 766 50.43 2.00 39.08
N ALA A 767 50.23 2.65 40.24
CA ALA A 767 49.96 1.94 41.51
C ALA A 767 48.70 1.05 41.44
N TRP A 768 47.71 1.40 40.63
CA TRP A 768 46.49 0.58 40.47
C TRP A 768 46.72 -0.71 39.65
N LEU A 769 47.77 -0.78 38.81
CA LEU A 769 48.20 -2.00 38.14
C LEU A 769 49.24 -2.76 38.95
N THR A 770 50.32 -2.10 39.36
CA THR A 770 51.50 -2.75 39.95
C THR A 770 51.39 -2.92 41.47
N GLY A 771 50.64 -2.05 42.14
CA GLY A 771 50.51 -1.99 43.59
C GLY A 771 51.57 -1.12 44.29
N TYR A 772 52.57 -0.61 43.56
CA TYR A 772 53.76 0.04 44.15
C TYR A 772 53.96 1.47 43.63
N LEU A 773 54.56 2.31 44.48
CA LEU A 773 55.09 3.64 44.13
C LEU A 773 56.59 3.69 44.39
N THR A 774 57.31 4.44 43.57
CA THR A 774 58.73 4.76 43.78
C THR A 774 58.91 5.77 44.91
N GLU A 775 60.10 5.80 45.51
CA GLU A 775 60.44 6.77 46.54
C GLU A 775 60.26 8.23 46.08
N GLU A 776 60.58 8.55 44.82
CA GLU A 776 60.39 9.89 44.25
C GLU A 776 58.91 10.28 44.14
N GLU A 777 58.03 9.34 43.78
CA GLU A 777 56.58 9.56 43.73
C GLU A 777 56.02 9.76 45.15
N MET A 778 56.48 8.96 46.12
CA MET A 778 56.11 9.11 47.53
C MET A 778 56.55 10.46 48.11
N GLU A 779 57.75 10.95 47.78
CA GLU A 779 58.22 12.28 48.22
C GLU A 779 57.37 13.43 47.67
N LYS A 780 56.88 13.31 46.43
CA LYS A 780 56.12 14.37 45.76
C LYS A 780 54.64 14.39 46.11
N GLU A 781 54.03 13.22 46.27
CA GLU A 781 52.58 13.07 46.47
C GLU A 781 52.21 12.84 47.94
N HIS A 782 53.02 12.08 48.69
CA HIS A 782 52.73 11.65 50.06
C HIS A 782 53.91 11.82 51.05
N PRO A 783 54.50 13.01 51.16
CA PRO A 783 55.73 13.22 51.93
C PRO A 783 55.61 12.85 53.41
N LEU A 784 54.47 13.13 54.06
CA LEU A 784 54.29 12.80 55.49
C LEU A 784 54.12 11.30 55.72
N GLU A 785 53.62 10.56 54.72
CA GLU A 785 53.52 9.10 54.81
C GLU A 785 54.90 8.45 54.65
N LEU A 786 55.72 8.96 53.72
CA LEU A 786 57.09 8.49 53.57
C LEU A 786 57.92 8.77 54.83
N GLU A 787 57.81 9.98 55.41
CA GLU A 787 58.45 10.31 56.69
C GLU A 787 58.02 9.32 57.79
N ARG A 788 56.72 9.00 57.88
CA ARG A 788 56.19 8.01 58.85
C ARG A 788 56.76 6.61 58.62
N ILE A 789 56.81 6.13 57.37
CA ILE A 789 57.33 4.79 57.04
C ILE A 789 58.81 4.69 57.40
N LYS A 790 59.62 5.69 57.00
CA LYS A 790 61.05 5.74 57.35
C LYS A 790 61.28 5.76 58.86
N LEU A 791 60.49 6.53 59.61
CA LEU A 791 60.54 6.53 61.08
C LEU A 791 60.17 5.17 61.69
N GLN A 792 59.24 4.43 61.10
CA GLN A 792 58.90 3.07 61.55
C GLN A 792 59.99 2.05 61.21
N GLU A 793 60.63 2.17 60.05
CA GLU A 793 61.77 1.34 59.64
C GLU A 793 62.99 1.57 60.55
N ILE A 794 63.30 2.83 60.88
CA ILE A 794 64.37 3.18 61.84
C ILE A 794 64.06 2.56 63.22
N LYS A 795 62.83 2.73 63.73
CA LYS A 795 62.42 2.14 65.01
C LYS A 795 62.46 0.61 65.03
N LYS A 796 62.25 -0.05 63.89
CA LYS A 796 62.39 -1.51 63.78
C LYS A 796 63.86 -1.93 63.66
N GLY A 797 64.70 -1.15 62.98
CA GLY A 797 66.14 -1.38 62.88
C GLY A 797 66.89 -1.13 64.19
N GLU A 798 66.39 -0.26 65.07
CA GLU A 798 66.92 -0.03 66.43
C GLU A 798 66.48 -1.11 67.45
N MET A 799 65.54 -2.01 67.08
CA MET A 799 65.05 -3.11 67.93
C MET A 799 65.60 -4.49 67.56
N VAL A 800 66.55 -4.58 66.61
CA VAL A 800 67.19 -5.84 66.15
C VAL A 800 68.60 -5.96 66.71
#